data_AF-A0A3D1MFF9-F1
#
_entry.id   AF-A0A3D1MFF9-F1
#
_cell.length_a   1.000
_cell.length_b   1.000
_cell.length_c   1.000
_cell.angle_alpha   90.00
_cell.angle_beta   90.00
_cell.angle_gamma   90.00
#
_symmetry.space_group_name_H-M   'P 1'
#
loop_
_entity.id
_entity.type
_entity.pdbx_description
1 polymer ?
#
loop_
_entity_poly.entity_id
_entity_poly.type
_entity_poly.pdbx_seq_one_letter_code
_entity_poly.pdbx_strand_id
1 'polypeptide(L)'
;MKRFIVFFLFLIFVPVFSARAFTFNPDNIITDFELKDKDSMSLSAIQSFLEKHESALKNYSDTVDGVLKNAAEIIHTAAQVNGISPKFILTKLDHEQCLVRGCSYHKDPVKLQKALDFAAGFGVCDGCNIKDPKIQKYKGFARQVEALASVQNDYIRKAGRGGIRAKGQIFKTQDGFTITPVNQATANLYNYTPYRGGAGNNIGGNYFFAKLWDQYWGSLLYPDGSVLTDGNSYWLIDGGAKRRYGSSSVFFSERDSRDAITISGAVLEEYPDGHEIKFSNYSLVQDETGERYLLVNGRKRKIDGDETFRLLGFNPEEVETVNSNELSSYPPAVQITKDEVYPQGALVKATNGEFYFIQNGFKYPVHSEITALNYPNLAPGDITREELARYYAGTPQKINEGKFIKSREGVFYIVSRGILRPIASVQDFIALFGEQKLSDVVEVSTEVIALHKIGETIATGSYERNGKIVPITLPVVATTPRALWVNAESPQSVISGASFVVPVRFKNKSDAQWGKGDVYLLIKETQTRKENNDIVPKDVAHTFAVPLILETKGDATLTFQLYTKDGSEVKGGLYQTRVFVKEPDYKARIVSHTIPSKIKQGKTPVKVEVRIKNDGSKPWIRRKTGLKVSTSEGGASPFYDASDWLDIETASVSLDPKKDAILPGETAVFRFTLKTDRALLAAHTYRLSLFMTDKKEIINLNGKDFWEGTLRVER
;
A
#
# COMPACT_ATOMS: atom_id res chain seq x y z
N MET A 1 -19.68 -44.28 -71.06
CA MET A 1 -18.85 -44.12 -69.86
C MET A 1 -18.74 -42.64 -69.54
N LYS A 2 -19.39 -42.15 -68.48
CA LYS A 2 -19.23 -40.79 -67.95
C LYS A 2 -18.79 -40.95 -66.49
N ARG A 3 -17.55 -40.59 -66.19
CA ARG A 3 -16.94 -40.68 -64.85
C ARG A 3 -17.44 -39.48 -64.02
N PHE A 4 -18.17 -39.76 -62.94
CA PHE A 4 -18.46 -38.77 -61.89
C PHE A 4 -17.23 -38.64 -61.00
N ILE A 5 -16.65 -37.44 -60.95
CA ILE A 5 -15.60 -37.07 -60.00
C ILE A 5 -16.30 -36.49 -58.77
N VAL A 6 -16.19 -37.18 -57.64
CA VAL A 6 -16.65 -36.71 -56.33
C VAL A 6 -15.54 -35.85 -55.73
N PHE A 7 -15.81 -34.56 -55.56
CA PHE A 7 -14.90 -33.62 -54.88
C PHE A 7 -15.14 -33.74 -53.36
N PHE A 8 -14.20 -34.32 -52.63
CA PHE A 8 -14.20 -34.32 -51.17
C PHE A 8 -13.72 -32.94 -50.69
N LEU A 9 -14.65 -32.13 -50.16
CA LEU A 9 -14.35 -30.85 -49.53
C LEU A 9 -13.77 -31.13 -48.12
N PHE A 10 -12.45 -31.11 -47.97
CA PHE A 10 -11.80 -31.13 -46.66
C PHE A 10 -12.06 -29.78 -45.96
N LEU A 11 -12.95 -29.78 -44.97
CA LEU A 11 -13.12 -28.68 -44.02
C LEU A 11 -11.88 -28.63 -43.12
N ILE A 12 -10.92 -27.77 -43.46
CA ILE A 12 -9.80 -27.42 -42.59
C ILE A 12 -10.38 -26.63 -41.41
N PHE A 13 -10.52 -27.27 -40.26
CA PHE A 13 -10.74 -26.60 -38.98
C PHE A 13 -9.48 -25.80 -38.65
N VAL A 14 -9.46 -24.52 -39.03
CA VAL A 14 -8.46 -23.58 -38.51
C VAL A 14 -8.81 -23.35 -37.03
N PRO A 15 -7.91 -23.65 -36.07
CA PRO A 15 -8.16 -23.32 -34.68
C PRO A 15 -8.34 -21.80 -34.58
N VAL A 16 -9.53 -21.38 -34.14
CA VAL A 16 -9.80 -19.98 -33.84
C VAL A 16 -9.08 -19.67 -32.53
N PHE A 17 -7.86 -19.17 -32.62
CA PHE A 17 -7.18 -18.55 -31.49
C PHE A 17 -8.00 -17.33 -31.07
N SER A 18 -8.61 -17.38 -29.89
CA SER A 18 -9.19 -16.18 -29.28
C SER A 18 -8.04 -15.22 -28.99
N ALA A 19 -7.94 -14.16 -29.77
CA ALA A 19 -6.96 -13.10 -29.53
C ALA A 19 -7.26 -12.47 -28.16
N ARG A 20 -6.31 -12.56 -27.22
CA ARG A 20 -6.39 -11.84 -25.94
C ARG A 20 -6.49 -10.35 -26.25
N ALA A 21 -7.58 -9.71 -25.81
CA ALA A 21 -7.77 -8.28 -26.02
C ALA A 21 -6.80 -7.50 -25.10
N PHE A 22 -5.83 -6.80 -25.69
CA PHE A 22 -5.00 -5.85 -24.93
C PHE A 22 -5.90 -4.75 -24.38
N THR A 23 -5.73 -4.47 -23.10
CA THR A 23 -6.34 -3.30 -22.50
C THR A 23 -5.34 -2.51 -21.67
N PHE A 24 -5.52 -1.20 -21.73
CA PHE A 24 -4.69 -0.22 -21.04
C PHE A 24 -5.39 0.37 -19.80
N ASN A 25 -4.72 0.29 -18.65
CA ASN A 25 -5.10 0.94 -17.40
C ASN A 25 -4.03 1.99 -17.10
N PRO A 26 -4.33 3.28 -17.25
CA PRO A 26 -3.36 4.33 -17.03
C PRO A 26 -3.03 4.55 -15.54
N ASP A 27 -3.86 4.06 -14.62
CA ASP A 27 -3.63 4.19 -13.18
C ASP A 27 -2.78 3.04 -12.61
N ASN A 28 -2.60 1.96 -13.37
CA ASN A 28 -1.77 0.80 -13.04
C ASN A 28 -1.12 0.23 -14.29
N ILE A 29 0.03 0.78 -14.69
CA ILE A 29 0.70 0.39 -15.94
C ILE A 29 1.54 -0.87 -15.75
N ILE A 30 2.42 -0.84 -14.75
CA ILE A 30 3.16 -1.96 -14.18
C ILE A 30 3.17 -1.79 -12.67
N THR A 31 3.56 -2.84 -12.00
CA THR A 31 3.58 -2.93 -10.54
C THR A 31 4.94 -2.57 -9.93
N ASP A 32 4.97 -2.35 -8.59
CA ASP A 32 6.22 -2.03 -7.89
C ASP A 32 7.16 -3.24 -7.88
N PHE A 33 6.61 -4.45 -7.78
CA PHE A 33 7.37 -5.69 -7.93
C PHE A 33 8.00 -5.76 -9.32
N GLU A 34 7.20 -5.68 -10.39
CA GLU A 34 7.69 -5.75 -11.77
C GLU A 34 8.79 -4.73 -12.07
N LEU A 35 8.74 -3.53 -11.48
CA LEU A 35 9.81 -2.54 -11.61
C LEU A 35 11.07 -2.91 -10.82
N LYS A 36 10.92 -3.39 -9.57
CA LYS A 36 12.03 -3.64 -8.63
C LYS A 36 12.63 -5.03 -8.74
N ASP A 37 12.08 -5.87 -9.60
CA ASP A 37 12.45 -7.26 -9.74
C ASP A 37 13.75 -7.44 -10.53
N LYS A 38 14.89 -7.09 -9.93
CA LYS A 38 16.21 -7.10 -10.58
C LYS A 38 16.62 -8.46 -11.18
N ASP A 39 16.07 -9.54 -10.62
CA ASP A 39 16.35 -10.90 -11.04
C ASP A 39 15.33 -11.39 -12.10
N SER A 40 14.45 -10.50 -12.62
CA SER A 40 13.35 -10.87 -13.54
C SER A 40 13.79 -11.56 -14.82
N MET A 41 15.08 -11.46 -15.15
CA MET A 41 15.78 -12.17 -16.23
C MET A 41 17.22 -12.46 -15.82
N SER A 42 17.69 -13.67 -16.07
CA SER A 42 19.12 -13.98 -16.02
C SER A 42 19.88 -13.30 -17.18
N LEU A 43 21.21 -13.24 -17.10
CA LEU A 43 22.04 -12.76 -18.20
C LEU A 43 21.76 -13.49 -19.53
N SER A 44 21.67 -14.83 -19.49
CA SER A 44 21.36 -15.64 -20.67
C SER A 44 19.94 -15.40 -21.17
N ALA A 45 18.95 -15.25 -20.28
CA ALA A 45 17.59 -14.94 -20.69
C ALA A 45 17.50 -13.57 -21.40
N ILE A 46 18.28 -12.58 -20.98
CA ILE A 46 18.37 -11.29 -21.68
C ILE A 46 18.94 -11.50 -23.09
N GLN A 47 20.05 -12.22 -23.22
CA GLN A 47 20.67 -12.49 -24.52
C GLN A 47 19.71 -13.24 -25.46
N SER A 48 19.11 -14.33 -24.99
CA SER A 48 18.14 -15.11 -25.78
C SER A 48 16.89 -14.30 -26.15
N PHE A 49 16.45 -13.38 -25.28
CA PHE A 49 15.35 -12.47 -25.60
C PHE A 49 15.72 -11.51 -26.75
N LEU A 50 16.93 -10.94 -26.73
CA LEU A 50 17.42 -10.08 -27.81
C LEU A 50 17.55 -10.84 -29.14
N GLU A 51 18.02 -12.08 -29.09
CA GLU A 51 18.14 -12.97 -30.25
C GLU A 51 16.77 -13.33 -30.83
N LYS A 52 15.82 -13.76 -29.98
CA LYS A 52 14.43 -14.13 -30.36
C LYS A 52 13.70 -13.00 -31.09
N HIS A 53 13.96 -11.75 -30.71
CA HIS A 53 13.33 -10.56 -31.30
C HIS A 53 14.12 -9.95 -32.46
N GLU A 54 15.20 -10.60 -32.90
CA GLU A 54 16.14 -10.10 -33.89
C GLU A 54 16.65 -8.68 -33.59
N SER A 55 16.82 -8.37 -32.31
CA SER A 55 17.16 -7.04 -31.81
C SER A 55 18.47 -6.50 -32.41
N ALA A 56 18.52 -5.18 -32.59
CA ALA A 56 19.77 -4.46 -32.93
C ALA A 56 20.85 -4.63 -31.85
N LEU A 57 20.48 -5.02 -30.63
CA LEU A 57 21.37 -5.20 -29.50
C LEU A 57 21.96 -6.62 -29.39
N LYS A 58 21.43 -7.61 -30.13
CA LYS A 58 21.81 -9.03 -29.95
C LYS A 58 23.30 -9.32 -30.16
N ASN A 59 23.95 -8.57 -31.04
CA ASN A 59 25.40 -8.64 -31.33
C ASN A 59 26.14 -7.35 -30.94
N TYR A 60 25.49 -6.44 -30.21
CA TYR A 60 26.09 -5.17 -29.83
C TYR A 60 27.00 -5.33 -28.61
N SER A 61 28.10 -4.57 -28.59
CA SER A 61 29.02 -4.49 -27.47
C SER A 61 29.54 -3.06 -27.31
N ASP A 62 29.86 -2.69 -26.07
CA ASP A 62 30.39 -1.38 -25.70
C ASP A 62 31.48 -1.54 -24.64
N THR A 63 32.41 -0.59 -24.56
CA THR A 63 33.50 -0.61 -23.59
C THR A 63 33.06 0.11 -22.31
N VAL A 64 32.94 -0.63 -21.22
CA VAL A 64 32.58 -0.11 -19.89
C VAL A 64 33.76 -0.31 -18.96
N ASP A 65 34.31 0.80 -18.42
CA ASP A 65 35.47 0.81 -17.54
C ASP A 65 36.70 0.07 -18.11
N GLY A 66 36.91 0.19 -19.42
CA GLY A 66 38.02 -0.46 -20.13
C GLY A 66 37.79 -1.93 -20.50
N VAL A 67 36.63 -2.50 -20.14
CA VAL A 67 36.27 -3.89 -20.45
C VAL A 67 35.16 -3.89 -21.51
N LEU A 68 35.36 -4.67 -22.58
CA LEU A 68 34.33 -4.89 -23.58
C LEU A 68 33.21 -5.74 -22.99
N LYS A 69 31.97 -5.24 -23.03
CA LYS A 69 30.78 -5.94 -22.55
C LYS A 69 29.72 -5.95 -23.65
N ASN A 70 29.02 -7.07 -23.80
CA ASN A 70 27.87 -7.14 -24.69
C ASN A 70 26.64 -6.43 -24.09
N ALA A 71 25.63 -6.17 -24.92
CA ALA A 71 24.43 -5.47 -24.48
C ALA A 71 23.70 -6.16 -23.32
N ALA A 72 23.64 -7.50 -23.32
CA ALA A 72 23.00 -8.27 -22.27
C ALA A 72 23.71 -8.11 -20.92
N GLU A 73 25.04 -8.12 -20.91
CA GLU A 73 25.87 -7.88 -19.72
C GLU A 73 25.68 -6.48 -19.16
N ILE A 74 25.60 -5.47 -20.04
CA ILE A 74 25.36 -4.07 -19.66
C ILE A 74 23.99 -3.92 -18.98
N ILE A 75 22.93 -4.47 -19.61
CA ILE A 75 21.56 -4.45 -19.07
C ILE A 75 21.49 -5.19 -17.72
N HIS A 76 22.04 -6.40 -17.66
CA HIS A 76 22.06 -7.21 -16.44
C HIS A 76 22.80 -6.50 -15.31
N THR A 77 23.97 -5.92 -15.59
CA THR A 77 24.76 -5.21 -14.57
C THR A 77 24.00 -4.01 -14.02
N ALA A 78 23.44 -3.17 -14.89
CA ALA A 78 22.67 -1.99 -14.46
C ALA A 78 21.43 -2.37 -13.64
N ALA A 79 20.73 -3.42 -14.04
CA ALA A 79 19.61 -4.00 -13.30
C ALA A 79 20.00 -4.43 -11.88
N GLN A 80 21.09 -5.20 -11.77
CA GLN A 80 21.58 -5.72 -10.49
C GLN A 80 22.04 -4.60 -9.55
N VAL A 81 22.84 -3.66 -10.05
CA VAL A 81 23.38 -2.53 -9.27
C VAL A 81 22.25 -1.64 -8.74
N ASN A 82 21.24 -1.37 -9.56
CA ASN A 82 20.15 -0.44 -9.20
C ASN A 82 18.95 -1.14 -8.56
N GLY A 83 18.90 -2.47 -8.53
CA GLY A 83 17.73 -3.20 -8.07
C GLY A 83 16.49 -2.90 -8.94
N ILE A 84 16.65 -2.91 -10.26
CA ILE A 84 15.60 -2.61 -11.25
C ILE A 84 15.49 -3.76 -12.25
N SER A 85 14.27 -4.08 -12.67
CA SER A 85 14.00 -5.19 -13.57
C SER A 85 14.64 -5.05 -14.96
N PRO A 86 15.35 -6.09 -15.45
CA PRO A 86 15.74 -6.19 -16.84
C PRO A 86 14.57 -6.09 -17.83
N LYS A 87 13.39 -6.64 -17.50
CA LYS A 87 12.17 -6.54 -18.34
C LYS A 87 11.75 -5.08 -18.53
N PHE A 88 11.82 -4.28 -17.47
CA PHE A 88 11.57 -2.84 -17.53
C PHE A 88 12.57 -2.12 -18.43
N ILE A 89 13.86 -2.39 -18.24
CA ILE A 89 14.92 -1.76 -19.05
C ILE A 89 14.73 -2.10 -20.54
N LEU A 90 14.55 -3.37 -20.89
CA LEU A 90 14.30 -3.82 -22.26
C LEU A 90 13.06 -3.17 -22.88
N THR A 91 11.96 -3.14 -22.14
CA THR A 91 10.71 -2.50 -22.60
C THR A 91 10.92 -1.00 -22.83
N LYS A 92 11.68 -0.32 -21.97
CA LYS A 92 12.00 1.10 -22.13
C LYS A 92 12.93 1.38 -23.32
N LEU A 93 13.96 0.55 -23.54
CA LEU A 93 14.83 0.69 -24.72
C LEU A 93 14.04 0.54 -26.03
N ASP A 94 13.04 -0.34 -26.04
CA ASP A 94 12.17 -0.49 -27.20
C ASP A 94 11.12 0.62 -27.34
N HIS A 95 10.56 1.05 -26.21
CA HIS A 95 9.64 2.17 -26.16
C HIS A 95 10.29 3.47 -26.67
N GLU A 96 11.53 3.74 -26.28
CA GLU A 96 12.21 5.00 -26.55
C GLU A 96 12.89 5.02 -27.92
N GLN A 97 13.51 3.92 -28.33
CA GLN A 97 14.31 3.88 -29.55
C GLN A 97 14.01 2.70 -30.45
N CYS A 98 13.06 1.81 -30.16
CA CYS A 98 12.83 0.61 -30.97
C CYS A 98 14.10 -0.26 -31.13
N LEU A 99 14.86 -0.46 -30.05
CA LEU A 99 16.12 -1.20 -30.10
C LEU A 99 15.92 -2.73 -29.94
N VAL A 100 14.77 -3.17 -29.43
CA VAL A 100 14.48 -4.61 -29.22
C VAL A 100 13.75 -5.18 -30.43
N ARG A 101 12.63 -4.58 -30.85
CA ARG A 101 11.90 -5.04 -32.03
C ARG A 101 12.59 -4.55 -33.30
N GLY A 102 12.47 -5.32 -34.39
CA GLY A 102 13.01 -4.92 -35.69
C GLY A 102 12.43 -3.59 -36.17
N CYS A 103 13.31 -2.62 -36.43
CA CYS A 103 12.94 -1.30 -36.97
C CYS A 103 13.70 -1.02 -38.26
N SER A 104 13.02 -0.37 -39.22
CA SER A 104 13.57 -0.13 -40.57
C SER A 104 14.89 0.66 -40.56
N TYR A 105 15.09 1.53 -39.56
CA TYR A 105 16.29 2.34 -39.45
C TYR A 105 17.52 1.57 -38.95
N HIS A 106 17.39 0.35 -38.43
CA HIS A 106 18.53 -0.44 -37.92
C HIS A 106 19.62 -0.68 -38.96
N LYS A 107 19.25 -0.68 -40.25
CA LYS A 107 20.19 -0.83 -41.39
C LYS A 107 20.95 0.46 -41.72
N ASP A 108 20.54 1.59 -41.15
CA ASP A 108 21.21 2.89 -41.31
C ASP A 108 22.17 3.10 -40.13
N PRO A 109 23.50 2.97 -40.32
CA PRO A 109 24.46 3.00 -39.23
C PRO A 109 24.49 4.33 -38.49
N VAL A 110 24.17 5.44 -39.17
CA VAL A 110 24.16 6.78 -38.55
C VAL A 110 22.95 6.92 -37.63
N LYS A 111 21.78 6.47 -38.08
CA LYS A 111 20.56 6.50 -37.25
C LYS A 111 20.66 5.50 -36.09
N LEU A 112 21.22 4.31 -36.33
CA LEU A 112 21.44 3.33 -35.28
C LEU A 112 22.42 3.84 -34.21
N GLN A 113 23.54 4.43 -34.61
CA GLN A 113 24.47 5.01 -33.64
C GLN A 113 23.82 6.12 -32.81
N LYS A 114 23.01 6.98 -33.43
CA LYS A 114 22.27 8.02 -32.70
C LYS A 114 21.27 7.42 -31.71
N ALA A 115 20.57 6.34 -32.09
CA ALA A 115 19.67 5.61 -31.20
C ALA A 115 20.43 4.99 -30.03
N LEU A 116 21.59 4.37 -30.26
CA LEU A 116 22.45 3.81 -29.20
C LEU A 116 23.00 4.88 -28.25
N ASP A 117 23.43 6.03 -28.80
CA ASP A 117 23.94 7.17 -28.03
C ASP A 117 22.91 7.73 -27.03
N PHE A 118 21.61 7.60 -27.34
CA PHE A 118 20.49 8.08 -26.53
C PHE A 118 19.40 6.99 -26.36
N ALA A 119 19.85 5.76 -26.07
CA ALA A 119 19.05 4.54 -26.10
C ALA A 119 17.78 4.55 -25.24
N ALA A 120 17.80 5.29 -24.13
CA ALA A 120 16.65 5.43 -23.24
C ALA A 120 15.98 6.83 -23.33
N GLY A 121 16.49 7.73 -24.17
CA GLY A 121 16.04 9.13 -24.21
C GLY A 121 16.42 9.94 -22.96
N PHE A 122 17.24 9.40 -22.05
CA PHE A 122 17.55 10.06 -20.78
C PHE A 122 18.32 11.36 -21.01
N GLY A 123 17.78 12.46 -20.48
CA GLY A 123 18.34 13.79 -20.61
C GLY A 123 18.00 14.51 -21.93
N VAL A 124 17.19 13.89 -22.82
CA VAL A 124 16.79 14.47 -24.10
C VAL A 124 15.30 14.79 -24.08
N CYS A 125 14.95 16.08 -24.11
CA CYS A 125 13.58 16.56 -24.29
C CYS A 125 13.29 16.90 -25.76
N ASP A 126 12.02 17.04 -26.15
CA ASP A 126 11.61 17.30 -27.55
C ASP A 126 12.27 18.55 -28.18
N GLY A 127 12.61 19.56 -27.37
CA GLY A 127 13.30 20.78 -27.82
C GLY A 127 14.80 20.84 -27.47
N CYS A 128 15.36 19.76 -26.93
CA CYS A 128 16.72 19.79 -26.39
C CYS A 128 17.79 19.73 -27.50
N ASN A 129 18.81 20.60 -27.41
CA ASN A 129 20.00 20.48 -28.25
C ASN A 129 20.88 19.34 -27.73
N ILE A 130 20.89 18.21 -28.42
CA ILE A 130 21.68 17.03 -28.02
C ILE A 130 23.17 17.31 -27.86
N LYS A 131 23.72 18.40 -28.42
CA LYS A 131 25.13 18.80 -28.25
C LYS A 131 25.41 19.54 -26.94
N ASP A 132 24.40 19.84 -26.12
CA ASP A 132 24.59 20.48 -24.81
C ASP A 132 25.49 19.59 -23.91
N PRO A 133 26.55 20.15 -23.29
CA PRO A 133 27.41 19.41 -22.36
C PRO A 133 26.65 18.68 -21.23
N LYS A 134 25.52 19.23 -20.76
CA LYS A 134 24.66 18.62 -19.73
C LYS A 134 23.96 17.34 -20.21
N ILE A 135 23.77 17.20 -21.52
CA ILE A 135 23.18 16.03 -22.16
C ILE A 135 24.29 15.06 -22.58
N GLN A 136 25.41 15.57 -23.10
CA GLN A 136 26.53 14.77 -23.58
C GLN A 136 27.13 13.83 -22.52
N LYS A 137 27.04 14.18 -21.23
CA LYS A 137 27.47 13.26 -20.15
C LYS A 137 26.70 11.94 -20.10
N TYR A 138 25.47 11.90 -20.63
CA TYR A 138 24.64 10.69 -20.73
C TYR A 138 24.78 9.98 -22.07
N LYS A 139 25.58 10.51 -23.00
CA LYS A 139 25.77 9.90 -24.33
C LYS A 139 26.44 8.52 -24.21
N GLY A 140 25.89 7.53 -24.89
CA GLY A 140 26.41 6.16 -25.00
C GLY A 140 25.47 5.14 -24.37
N PHE A 141 25.42 3.93 -24.94
CA PHE A 141 24.43 2.90 -24.57
C PHE A 141 24.51 2.54 -23.09
N ALA A 142 25.71 2.20 -22.59
CA ALA A 142 25.87 1.82 -21.18
C ALA A 142 25.44 2.94 -20.21
N ARG A 143 25.75 4.21 -20.53
CA ARG A 143 25.35 5.36 -19.70
C ARG A 143 23.85 5.61 -19.72
N GLN A 144 23.21 5.42 -20.87
CA GLN A 144 21.76 5.54 -21.01
C GLN A 144 21.02 4.47 -20.20
N VAL A 145 21.49 3.20 -20.28
CA VAL A 145 20.93 2.08 -19.52
C VAL A 145 21.08 2.33 -18.01
N GLU A 146 22.27 2.74 -17.56
CA GLU A 146 22.54 3.04 -16.15
C GLU A 146 21.70 4.25 -15.65
N ALA A 147 21.59 5.32 -16.43
CA ALA A 147 20.79 6.49 -16.07
C ALA A 147 19.28 6.15 -15.99
N LEU A 148 18.78 5.34 -16.92
CA LEU A 148 17.40 4.84 -16.91
C LEU A 148 17.10 4.02 -15.66
N ALA A 149 18.00 3.11 -15.25
CA ALA A 149 17.81 2.27 -14.08
C ALA A 149 17.93 3.08 -12.78
N SER A 150 19.00 3.87 -12.63
CA SER A 150 19.26 4.64 -11.41
C SER A 150 18.18 5.69 -11.10
N VAL A 151 17.64 6.38 -12.12
CA VAL A 151 16.62 7.43 -11.90
C VAL A 151 15.33 6.88 -11.27
N GLN A 152 15.00 5.59 -11.47
CA GLN A 152 13.81 4.99 -10.86
C GLN A 152 13.88 5.03 -9.33
N ASN A 153 15.07 4.81 -8.77
CA ASN A 153 15.29 4.89 -7.33
C ASN A 153 15.25 6.33 -6.84
N ASP A 154 15.70 7.29 -7.65
CA ASP A 154 15.56 8.71 -7.35
C ASP A 154 14.08 9.12 -7.28
N TYR A 155 13.25 8.66 -8.22
CA TYR A 155 11.82 8.92 -8.19
C TYR A 155 11.14 8.33 -6.96
N ILE A 156 11.52 7.10 -6.57
CA ILE A 156 11.00 6.46 -5.35
C ILE A 156 11.42 7.27 -4.10
N ARG A 157 12.70 7.64 -3.98
CA ARG A 157 13.20 8.42 -2.83
C ARG A 157 12.59 9.81 -2.72
N LYS A 158 12.30 10.44 -3.86
CA LYS A 158 11.80 11.82 -3.96
C LYS A 158 10.28 11.88 -4.19
N ALA A 159 9.57 10.76 -4.09
CA ALA A 159 8.12 10.70 -4.32
C ALA A 159 7.39 11.78 -3.51
N GLY A 160 6.61 12.62 -4.21
CA GLY A 160 5.84 13.71 -3.62
C GLY A 160 6.65 14.98 -3.32
N ARG A 161 7.93 15.02 -3.70
CA ARG A 161 8.84 16.17 -3.46
C ARG A 161 9.40 16.68 -4.78
N GLY A 162 9.60 18.00 -4.87
CA GLY A 162 10.31 18.63 -6.00
C GLY A 162 9.67 18.36 -7.38
N GLY A 163 8.35 18.21 -7.44
CA GLY A 163 7.62 17.93 -8.68
C GLY A 163 7.62 16.46 -9.12
N ILE A 164 8.25 15.57 -8.36
CA ILE A 164 8.21 14.12 -8.60
C ILE A 164 6.89 13.54 -8.11
N ARG A 165 6.15 12.89 -9.01
CA ARG A 165 4.85 12.27 -8.75
C ARG A 165 4.99 11.06 -7.82
N ALA A 166 4.04 10.92 -6.91
CA ALA A 166 3.93 9.79 -5.98
C ALA A 166 2.71 8.90 -6.27
N LYS A 167 2.75 7.66 -5.75
CA LYS A 167 1.56 6.82 -5.59
C LYS A 167 0.41 7.60 -4.93
N GLY A 168 -0.80 7.47 -5.49
CA GLY A 168 -2.03 8.09 -5.01
C GLY A 168 -2.17 9.58 -5.33
N GLN A 169 -1.15 10.22 -5.90
CA GLN A 169 -1.21 11.63 -6.29
C GLN A 169 -1.99 11.80 -7.58
N ILE A 170 -3.08 12.56 -7.54
CA ILE A 170 -3.86 12.93 -8.71
C ILE A 170 -3.11 14.00 -9.52
N PHE A 171 -2.95 13.81 -10.82
CA PHE A 171 -2.38 14.82 -11.72
C PHE A 171 -2.97 14.75 -13.14
N LYS A 172 -2.74 15.81 -13.92
CA LYS A 172 -3.08 15.86 -15.35
C LYS A 172 -1.84 15.58 -16.21
N THR A 173 -1.95 14.69 -17.18
CA THR A 173 -0.90 14.42 -18.18
C THR A 173 -0.81 15.54 -19.21
N GLN A 174 0.29 15.59 -19.98
CA GLN A 174 0.47 16.60 -21.02
C GLN A 174 -0.54 16.47 -22.17
N ASP A 175 -1.06 15.27 -22.41
CA ASP A 175 -2.18 15.00 -23.33
C ASP A 175 -3.57 15.10 -22.67
N GLY A 176 -3.64 15.69 -21.47
CA GLY A 176 -4.89 16.18 -20.87
C GLY A 176 -5.70 15.20 -20.04
N PHE A 177 -5.20 13.99 -19.78
CA PHE A 177 -5.89 12.97 -18.97
C PHE A 177 -5.59 13.13 -17.48
N THR A 178 -6.58 12.82 -16.64
CA THR A 178 -6.40 12.81 -15.17
C THR A 178 -6.06 11.40 -14.72
N ILE A 179 -4.94 11.24 -14.01
CA ILE A 179 -4.38 9.96 -13.59
C ILE A 179 -4.22 9.94 -12.07
N THR A 180 -4.45 8.78 -11.46
CA THR A 180 -4.18 8.50 -10.04
C THR A 180 -3.39 7.19 -9.92
N PRO A 181 -2.05 7.23 -9.90
CA PRO A 181 -1.23 6.01 -9.88
C PRO A 181 -1.51 5.18 -8.62
N VAL A 182 -1.84 3.89 -8.78
CA VAL A 182 -2.10 2.99 -7.64
C VAL A 182 -0.82 2.45 -7.00
N ASN A 183 0.32 2.59 -7.68
CA ASN A 183 1.65 2.19 -7.23
C ASN A 183 2.72 3.21 -7.66
N GLN A 184 3.93 3.08 -7.10
CA GLN A 184 5.00 4.04 -7.37
C GLN A 184 5.66 3.81 -8.75
N ALA A 185 5.68 2.59 -9.26
CA ALA A 185 6.21 2.27 -10.59
C ALA A 185 5.42 2.96 -11.72
N THR A 186 4.10 3.00 -11.60
CA THR A 186 3.23 3.76 -12.50
C THR A 186 3.51 5.27 -12.38
N ALA A 187 3.68 5.79 -11.16
CA ALA A 187 4.06 7.20 -10.98
C ALA A 187 5.43 7.51 -11.61
N ASN A 188 6.41 6.61 -11.49
CA ASN A 188 7.74 6.72 -12.10
C ASN A 188 7.66 6.77 -13.63
N LEU A 189 6.84 5.91 -14.24
CA LEU A 189 6.59 5.93 -15.68
C LEU A 189 6.05 7.29 -16.15
N TYR A 190 5.14 7.90 -15.39
CA TYR A 190 4.68 9.26 -15.69
C TYR A 190 5.71 10.34 -15.39
N ASN A 191 6.58 10.17 -14.40
CA ASN A 191 7.71 11.09 -14.17
C ASN A 191 8.68 11.08 -15.35
N TYR A 192 8.91 9.91 -15.96
CA TYR A 192 9.77 9.73 -17.11
C TYR A 192 9.10 10.19 -18.42
N THR A 193 7.86 9.77 -18.64
CA THR A 193 7.07 10.02 -19.85
C THR A 193 5.73 10.64 -19.45
N PRO A 194 5.57 11.98 -19.50
CA PRO A 194 4.41 12.67 -18.92
C PRO A 194 3.12 12.61 -19.76
N TYR A 195 3.03 11.63 -20.67
CA TYR A 195 1.91 11.41 -21.59
C TYR A 195 1.20 10.09 -21.29
N ARG A 196 -0.14 10.08 -21.31
CA ARG A 196 -0.91 8.84 -21.26
C ARG A 196 -0.79 8.09 -22.59
N GLY A 197 -1.00 8.77 -23.71
CA GLY A 197 -1.08 8.19 -25.05
C GLY A 197 -2.38 7.41 -25.32
N GLY A 198 -2.45 6.78 -26.50
CA GLY A 198 -3.49 5.83 -26.90
C GLY A 198 -4.38 6.27 -28.07
N ALA A 199 -5.43 5.49 -28.34
CA ALA A 199 -6.35 5.73 -29.45
C ALA A 199 -7.03 7.10 -29.32
N GLY A 200 -6.84 7.96 -30.32
CA GLY A 200 -7.48 9.29 -30.41
C GLY A 200 -6.52 10.49 -30.41
N ASN A 201 -5.23 10.34 -30.09
CA ASN A 201 -4.29 11.48 -30.04
C ASN A 201 -2.92 11.26 -30.74
N ASN A 202 -2.71 10.14 -31.46
CA ASN A 202 -1.45 9.80 -32.14
C ASN A 202 -0.18 9.83 -31.26
N ILE A 203 -0.32 9.82 -29.93
CA ILE A 203 0.79 9.80 -28.98
C ILE A 203 0.93 8.37 -28.44
N GLY A 204 2.14 7.80 -28.56
CA GLY A 204 2.45 6.49 -28.00
C GLY A 204 2.39 6.51 -26.47
N GLY A 205 3.24 7.33 -25.85
CA GLY A 205 3.26 7.56 -24.40
C GLY A 205 3.26 6.27 -23.57
N ASN A 206 2.69 6.34 -22.37
CA ASN A 206 2.58 5.17 -21.50
C ASN A 206 1.67 4.06 -22.05
N TYR A 207 0.73 4.37 -22.94
CA TYR A 207 -0.05 3.38 -23.67
C TYR A 207 0.83 2.46 -24.51
N PHE A 208 1.80 3.03 -25.24
CA PHE A 208 2.70 2.24 -26.07
C PHE A 208 3.66 1.41 -25.21
N PHE A 209 4.20 1.97 -24.13
CA PHE A 209 4.94 1.19 -23.14
C PHE A 209 4.12 -0.01 -22.63
N ALA A 210 2.87 0.23 -22.21
CA ALA A 210 2.00 -0.83 -21.70
C ALA A 210 1.71 -1.91 -22.74
N LYS A 211 1.58 -1.52 -24.02
CA LYS A 211 1.39 -2.46 -25.14
C LYS A 211 2.63 -3.32 -25.37
N LEU A 212 3.83 -2.73 -25.31
CA LEU A 212 5.09 -3.47 -25.40
C LEU A 212 5.26 -4.41 -24.20
N TRP A 213 4.96 -3.93 -22.99
CA TRP A 213 5.00 -4.74 -21.78
C TRP A 213 4.08 -5.96 -21.89
N ASP A 214 2.83 -5.75 -22.33
CA ASP A 214 1.87 -6.83 -22.54
C ASP A 214 2.32 -7.79 -23.65
N GLN A 215 2.84 -7.26 -24.76
CA GLN A 215 3.33 -8.07 -25.87
C GLN A 215 4.51 -8.97 -25.47
N TYR A 216 5.43 -8.48 -24.63
CA TYR A 216 6.61 -9.24 -24.23
C TYR A 216 6.37 -10.13 -23.02
N TRP A 217 5.49 -9.73 -22.10
CA TRP A 217 5.40 -10.33 -20.77
C TRP A 217 3.97 -10.71 -20.34
N GLY A 218 2.94 -10.25 -21.05
CA GLY A 218 1.52 -10.47 -20.70
C GLY A 218 1.02 -11.90 -20.89
N SER A 219 1.78 -12.74 -21.60
CA SER A 219 1.56 -14.19 -21.74
C SER A 219 2.29 -15.04 -20.68
N LEU A 220 3.18 -14.44 -19.87
CA LEU A 220 3.93 -15.15 -18.83
C LEU A 220 3.07 -15.28 -17.56
N LEU A 221 2.16 -16.26 -17.56
CA LEU A 221 1.14 -16.46 -16.53
C LEU A 221 1.71 -16.95 -15.19
N TYR A 222 2.74 -17.77 -15.24
CA TYR A 222 3.31 -18.46 -14.08
C TYR A 222 4.46 -17.66 -13.47
N PRO A 223 4.40 -17.38 -12.16
CA PRO A 223 5.49 -16.71 -11.46
C PRO A 223 6.68 -17.65 -11.27
N ASP A 224 7.84 -17.07 -10.97
CA ASP A 224 9.03 -17.82 -10.61
C ASP A 224 8.79 -18.80 -9.46
N GLY A 225 9.49 -19.92 -9.51
CA GLY A 225 9.30 -21.06 -8.63
C GLY A 225 8.28 -22.07 -9.14
N SER A 226 7.39 -21.68 -10.06
CA SER A 226 6.43 -22.60 -10.67
C SER A 226 7.14 -23.69 -11.45
N VAL A 227 6.69 -24.93 -11.29
CA VAL A 227 7.11 -26.04 -12.16
C VAL A 227 6.00 -26.28 -13.17
N LEU A 228 6.35 -26.37 -14.45
CA LEU A 228 5.45 -26.64 -15.55
C LEU A 228 5.75 -28.01 -16.17
N THR A 229 4.74 -28.66 -16.74
CA THR A 229 4.89 -29.92 -17.49
C THR A 229 3.93 -29.97 -18.68
N ASP A 230 4.34 -30.61 -19.76
CA ASP A 230 3.51 -30.96 -20.92
C ASP A 230 3.00 -32.43 -20.84
N GLY A 231 3.28 -33.12 -19.72
CA GLY A 231 3.04 -34.55 -19.52
C GLY A 231 4.26 -35.44 -19.81
N ASN A 232 5.30 -34.92 -20.48
CA ASN A 232 6.49 -35.68 -20.84
C ASN A 232 7.77 -35.14 -20.16
N SER A 233 7.93 -33.82 -20.08
CA SER A 233 9.09 -33.15 -19.49
C SER A 233 8.66 -32.16 -18.41
N TYR A 234 9.64 -31.71 -17.60
CA TYR A 234 9.42 -30.75 -16.53
C TYR A 234 10.29 -29.52 -16.73
N TRP A 235 9.77 -28.34 -16.37
CA TRP A 235 10.49 -27.08 -16.44
C TRP A 235 10.26 -26.26 -15.17
N LEU A 236 11.31 -25.69 -14.61
CA LEU A 236 11.23 -24.66 -13.57
C LEU A 236 11.14 -23.28 -14.23
N ILE A 237 10.18 -22.46 -13.81
CA ILE A 237 10.17 -21.03 -14.14
C ILE A 237 11.10 -20.32 -13.16
N ASP A 238 12.17 -19.74 -13.70
CA ASP A 238 13.21 -19.08 -12.92
C ASP A 238 13.78 -17.93 -13.73
N GLY A 239 13.75 -16.72 -13.17
CA GLY A 239 14.19 -15.53 -13.88
C GLY A 239 13.34 -15.26 -15.12
N GLY A 240 12.04 -15.59 -15.11
CA GLY A 240 11.17 -15.45 -16.28
C GLY A 240 11.53 -16.35 -17.48
N ALA A 241 12.48 -17.28 -17.35
CA ALA A 241 12.81 -18.29 -18.34
C ALA A 241 12.34 -19.67 -17.88
N LYS A 242 12.12 -20.60 -18.82
CA LYS A 242 11.87 -22.00 -18.51
C LYS A 242 13.18 -22.77 -18.50
N ARG A 243 13.53 -23.35 -17.36
CA ARG A 243 14.71 -24.21 -17.20
C ARG A 243 14.26 -25.65 -17.22
N ARG A 244 14.62 -26.38 -18.27
CA ARG A 244 14.26 -27.80 -18.40
C ARG A 244 14.99 -28.63 -17.34
N TYR A 245 14.32 -29.62 -16.77
CA TYR A 245 14.97 -30.69 -16.02
C TYR A 245 15.50 -31.74 -16.99
N GLY A 246 16.78 -32.09 -16.89
CA GLY A 246 17.45 -33.00 -17.82
C GLY A 246 16.79 -34.38 -17.93
N SER A 247 16.14 -34.82 -16.84
CA SER A 247 15.32 -36.02 -16.80
C SER A 247 14.27 -35.94 -15.68
N SER A 248 13.33 -36.88 -15.67
CA SER A 248 12.40 -37.04 -14.55
C SER A 248 13.11 -37.36 -13.24
N SER A 249 14.23 -38.10 -13.26
CA SER A 249 14.99 -38.40 -12.03
C SER A 249 15.61 -37.14 -11.42
N VAL A 250 16.10 -36.22 -12.26
CA VAL A 250 16.60 -34.92 -11.79
C VAL A 250 15.47 -34.11 -11.14
N PHE A 251 14.28 -34.07 -11.76
CA PHE A 251 13.12 -33.42 -11.18
C PHE A 251 12.72 -34.02 -9.81
N PHE A 252 12.60 -35.36 -9.74
CA PHE A 252 12.19 -36.06 -8.52
C PHE A 252 13.24 -36.04 -7.39
N SER A 253 14.48 -35.63 -7.69
CA SER A 253 15.51 -35.44 -6.66
C SER A 253 15.26 -34.24 -5.73
N GLU A 254 14.42 -33.28 -6.16
CA GLU A 254 14.09 -32.08 -5.37
C GLU A 254 12.60 -31.72 -5.32
N ARG A 255 11.75 -32.31 -6.17
CA ARG A 255 10.33 -31.95 -6.30
C ARG A 255 9.42 -33.17 -6.30
N ASP A 256 8.16 -32.95 -5.95
CA ASP A 256 7.07 -33.93 -6.07
C ASP A 256 6.34 -33.71 -7.41
N SER A 257 5.77 -34.75 -8.04
CA SER A 257 4.96 -34.57 -9.26
C SER A 257 3.79 -33.62 -9.06
N ARG A 258 3.25 -33.54 -7.84
CA ARG A 258 2.22 -32.58 -7.43
C ARG A 258 2.70 -31.14 -7.39
N ASP A 259 4.00 -30.85 -7.52
CA ASP A 259 4.48 -29.48 -7.69
C ASP A 259 4.24 -28.98 -9.13
N ALA A 260 4.23 -29.88 -10.12
CA ALA A 260 4.16 -29.51 -11.54
C ALA A 260 2.74 -29.15 -12.03
N ILE A 261 2.60 -28.06 -12.76
CA ILE A 261 1.36 -27.59 -13.39
C ILE A 261 1.35 -28.05 -14.85
N THR A 262 0.34 -28.82 -15.22
CA THR A 262 0.18 -29.29 -16.60
C THR A 262 -0.30 -28.16 -17.50
N ILE A 263 0.43 -27.91 -18.59
CA ILE A 263 0.14 -26.85 -19.55
C ILE A 263 0.33 -27.35 -20.99
N SER A 264 -0.15 -26.58 -21.96
CA SER A 264 0.08 -26.88 -23.39
C SER A 264 1.47 -26.43 -23.83
N GLY A 265 2.01 -27.07 -24.88
CA GLY A 265 3.27 -26.67 -25.50
C GLY A 265 3.28 -25.21 -25.95
N ALA A 266 2.14 -24.69 -26.43
CA ALA A 266 2.00 -23.28 -26.81
C ALA A 266 2.28 -22.32 -25.64
N VAL A 267 1.87 -22.67 -24.42
CA VAL A 267 2.15 -21.84 -23.23
C VAL A 267 3.63 -21.96 -22.82
N LEU A 268 4.26 -23.12 -23.02
CA LEU A 268 5.71 -23.29 -22.78
C LEU A 268 6.55 -22.46 -23.76
N GLU A 269 6.14 -22.32 -25.01
CA GLU A 269 6.87 -21.56 -26.05
C GLU A 269 6.93 -20.05 -25.78
N GLU A 270 6.01 -19.53 -24.96
CA GLU A 270 6.01 -18.14 -24.50
C GLU A 270 7.23 -17.83 -23.61
N TYR A 271 7.71 -18.82 -22.84
CA TYR A 271 8.87 -18.67 -21.96
C TYR A 271 10.19 -18.84 -22.75
N PRO A 272 11.14 -17.90 -22.65
CA PRO A 272 12.50 -18.09 -23.15
C PRO A 272 13.16 -19.32 -22.52
N ASP A 273 14.03 -19.98 -23.27
CA ASP A 273 14.81 -21.10 -22.74
C ASP A 273 15.89 -20.60 -21.79
N GLY A 274 15.94 -21.20 -20.60
CA GLY A 274 17.01 -21.01 -19.62
C GLY A 274 17.98 -22.19 -19.61
N HIS A 275 19.05 -22.08 -18.82
CA HIS A 275 19.99 -23.19 -18.63
C HIS A 275 19.30 -24.41 -18.00
N GLU A 276 19.49 -25.57 -18.63
CA GLU A 276 18.98 -26.85 -18.17
C GLU A 276 19.51 -27.21 -16.77
N ILE A 277 18.63 -27.77 -15.94
CA ILE A 277 18.95 -28.37 -14.65
C ILE A 277 19.37 -29.82 -14.93
N LYS A 278 20.68 -30.01 -15.09
CA LYS A 278 21.27 -31.27 -15.55
C LYS A 278 21.44 -32.33 -14.47
N PHE A 279 21.73 -31.93 -13.25
CA PHE A 279 22.20 -32.83 -12.19
C PHE A 279 21.17 -32.94 -11.09
N SER A 280 21.07 -34.12 -10.52
CA SER A 280 20.18 -34.37 -9.38
C SER A 280 20.67 -33.58 -8.16
N ASN A 281 19.73 -33.24 -7.27
CA ASN A 281 20.08 -32.69 -5.98
C ASN A 281 20.97 -33.68 -5.23
N TYR A 282 21.99 -33.17 -4.55
CA TYR A 282 23.04 -33.92 -3.86
C TYR A 282 24.05 -34.67 -4.74
N SER A 283 24.07 -34.43 -6.06
CA SER A 283 25.15 -34.93 -6.92
C SER A 283 26.53 -34.40 -6.48
N LEU A 284 27.50 -35.31 -6.43
CA LEU A 284 28.92 -34.98 -6.31
C LEU A 284 29.51 -34.86 -7.72
N VAL A 285 30.11 -33.71 -8.02
CA VAL A 285 30.66 -33.42 -9.35
C VAL A 285 32.10 -32.93 -9.25
N GLN A 286 32.91 -33.26 -10.26
CA GLN A 286 34.28 -32.78 -10.40
C GLN A 286 34.46 -32.09 -11.76
N ASP A 287 34.96 -30.86 -11.75
CA ASP A 287 35.28 -30.15 -12.99
C ASP A 287 36.67 -30.52 -13.55
N GLU A 288 36.99 -30.03 -14.75
CA GLU A 288 38.27 -30.28 -15.41
C GLU A 288 39.50 -29.71 -14.66
N THR A 289 39.29 -28.84 -13.67
CA THR A 289 40.37 -28.31 -12.84
C THR A 289 40.69 -29.22 -11.65
N GLY A 290 39.90 -30.27 -11.44
CA GLY A 290 39.99 -31.18 -10.30
C GLY A 290 39.24 -30.70 -9.06
N GLU A 291 38.51 -29.58 -9.16
CA GLU A 291 37.70 -29.08 -8.05
C GLU A 291 36.41 -29.88 -7.92
N ARG A 292 36.08 -30.28 -6.68
CA ARG A 292 34.89 -31.07 -6.37
C ARG A 292 33.82 -30.24 -5.70
N TYR A 293 32.56 -30.51 -6.06
CA TYR A 293 31.40 -29.81 -5.55
C TYR A 293 30.29 -30.78 -5.15
N LEU A 294 29.58 -30.45 -4.08
CA LEU A 294 28.27 -31.01 -3.78
C LEU A 294 27.20 -30.05 -4.30
N LEU A 295 26.29 -30.53 -5.13
CA LEU A 295 25.15 -29.75 -5.61
C LEU A 295 24.02 -29.84 -4.60
N VAL A 296 23.55 -28.70 -4.09
CA VAL A 296 22.47 -28.64 -3.08
C VAL A 296 21.48 -27.54 -3.46
N ASN A 297 20.23 -27.92 -3.73
CA ASN A 297 19.10 -27.06 -4.06
C ASN A 297 19.47 -26.02 -5.14
N GLY A 298 20.00 -26.49 -6.27
CA GLY A 298 20.39 -25.66 -7.41
C GLY A 298 21.65 -24.82 -7.21
N ARG A 299 22.44 -25.04 -6.14
CA ARG A 299 23.70 -24.34 -5.86
C ARG A 299 24.87 -25.31 -5.80
N LYS A 300 26.08 -24.84 -6.11
CA LYS A 300 27.30 -25.63 -5.97
C LYS A 300 28.07 -25.26 -4.71
N ARG A 301 28.39 -26.25 -3.89
CA ARG A 301 29.21 -26.11 -2.69
C ARG A 301 30.56 -26.77 -2.94
N LYS A 302 31.62 -25.97 -3.06
CA LYS A 302 32.99 -26.49 -3.23
C LYS A 302 33.39 -27.32 -2.01
N ILE A 303 34.11 -28.42 -2.20
CA ILE A 303 34.66 -29.26 -1.14
C ILE A 303 36.12 -28.89 -0.93
N ASP A 304 36.53 -28.61 0.31
CA ASP A 304 37.88 -28.17 0.67
C ASP A 304 38.90 -29.31 0.69
N GLY A 305 39.24 -29.81 -0.50
CA GLY A 305 40.30 -30.79 -0.71
C GLY A 305 39.98 -32.24 -0.33
N ASP A 306 40.96 -33.11 -0.57
CA ASP A 306 40.84 -34.57 -0.43
C ASP A 306 40.60 -35.02 1.00
N GLU A 307 41.23 -34.34 1.97
CA GLU A 307 41.04 -34.63 3.38
C GLU A 307 39.58 -34.43 3.79
N THR A 308 38.99 -33.27 3.47
CA THR A 308 37.58 -32.98 3.75
C THR A 308 36.67 -33.99 3.07
N PHE A 309 36.92 -34.31 1.80
CA PHE A 309 36.10 -35.26 1.06
C PHE A 309 36.05 -36.63 1.75
N ARG A 310 37.21 -37.13 2.17
CA ARG A 310 37.33 -38.42 2.86
C ARG A 310 36.75 -38.39 4.27
N LEU A 311 37.01 -37.33 5.05
CA LEU A 311 36.53 -37.21 6.43
C LEU A 311 35.00 -37.15 6.51
N LEU A 312 34.35 -36.53 5.53
CA LEU A 312 32.89 -36.44 5.44
C LEU A 312 32.25 -37.68 4.82
N GLY A 313 33.04 -38.71 4.49
CA GLY A 313 32.56 -40.00 4.02
C GLY A 313 31.99 -39.98 2.60
N PHE A 314 32.32 -38.97 1.78
CA PHE A 314 31.93 -38.98 0.38
C PHE A 314 32.65 -40.12 -0.36
N ASN A 315 31.90 -40.82 -1.21
CA ASN A 315 32.43 -41.94 -1.98
C ASN A 315 33.03 -41.43 -3.30
N PRO A 316 34.31 -41.70 -3.60
CA PRO A 316 34.92 -41.31 -4.87
C PRO A 316 34.18 -41.85 -6.11
N GLU A 317 33.55 -43.03 -6.00
CA GLU A 317 32.81 -43.66 -7.10
C GLU A 317 31.48 -42.95 -7.42
N GLU A 318 31.00 -42.07 -6.54
CA GLU A 318 29.79 -41.27 -6.75
C GLU A 318 30.07 -39.94 -7.46
N VAL A 319 31.35 -39.64 -7.73
CA VAL A 319 31.76 -38.36 -8.34
C VAL A 319 31.59 -38.42 -9.85
N GLU A 320 30.70 -37.58 -10.37
CA GLU A 320 30.50 -37.39 -11.81
C GLU A 320 31.48 -36.34 -12.36
N THR A 321 32.22 -36.69 -13.41
CA THR A 321 33.11 -35.73 -14.11
C THR A 321 32.30 -34.85 -15.06
N VAL A 322 32.45 -33.53 -14.93
CA VAL A 322 31.67 -32.53 -15.68
C VAL A 322 32.59 -31.43 -16.23
N ASN A 323 32.09 -30.61 -17.14
CA ASN A 323 32.78 -29.38 -17.54
C ASN A 323 32.36 -28.19 -16.65
N SER A 324 33.27 -27.29 -16.28
CA SER A 324 32.98 -26.04 -15.55
C SER A 324 31.83 -25.23 -16.15
N ASN A 325 31.66 -25.26 -17.48
CA ASN A 325 30.55 -24.60 -18.17
C ASN A 325 29.19 -25.18 -17.77
N GLU A 326 29.10 -26.48 -17.47
CA GLU A 326 27.87 -27.12 -16.99
C GLU A 326 27.52 -26.67 -15.57
N LEU A 327 28.55 -26.30 -14.79
CA LEU A 327 28.42 -25.77 -13.43
C LEU A 327 28.23 -24.24 -13.39
N SER A 328 28.23 -23.55 -14.53
CA SER A 328 28.07 -22.09 -14.60
C SER A 328 26.68 -21.62 -14.16
N SER A 329 25.66 -22.46 -14.33
CA SER A 329 24.27 -22.18 -13.96
C SER A 329 23.95 -22.44 -12.48
N TYR A 330 24.87 -23.04 -11.74
CA TYR A 330 24.74 -23.32 -10.30
C TYR A 330 25.50 -22.23 -9.53
N PRO A 331 24.79 -21.30 -8.85
CA PRO A 331 25.46 -20.26 -8.08
C PRO A 331 26.30 -20.88 -6.97
N PRO A 332 27.46 -20.28 -6.64
CA PRO A 332 28.27 -20.75 -5.53
C PRO A 332 27.52 -20.58 -4.20
N ALA A 333 27.77 -21.51 -3.29
CA ALA A 333 27.33 -21.49 -1.90
C ALA A 333 28.52 -21.68 -0.96
N VAL A 334 28.25 -21.63 0.36
CA VAL A 334 29.29 -21.80 1.39
C VAL A 334 30.03 -23.12 1.17
N GLN A 335 31.36 -23.03 1.11
CA GLN A 335 32.26 -24.15 0.93
C GLN A 335 32.06 -25.19 2.06
N ILE A 336 32.25 -26.47 1.72
CA ILE A 336 32.26 -27.58 2.67
C ILE A 336 33.69 -27.75 3.19
N THR A 337 33.86 -27.61 4.50
CA THR A 337 35.13 -27.81 5.22
C THR A 337 35.04 -29.08 6.07
N LYS A 338 36.19 -29.58 6.53
CA LYS A 338 36.28 -30.78 7.39
C LYS A 338 35.45 -30.75 8.68
N ASP A 339 35.10 -29.56 9.17
CA ASP A 339 34.29 -29.38 10.38
C ASP A 339 32.77 -29.43 10.15
N GLU A 340 32.32 -29.64 8.90
CA GLU A 340 30.90 -29.72 8.56
C GLU A 340 30.27 -31.03 9.06
N VAL A 341 29.19 -30.96 9.83
CA VAL A 341 28.53 -32.16 10.39
C VAL A 341 27.34 -32.62 9.53
N TYR A 342 26.80 -31.76 8.64
CA TYR A 342 25.70 -32.10 7.74
C TYR A 342 25.81 -31.36 6.38
N PRO A 343 26.68 -31.82 5.46
CA PRO A 343 26.89 -31.15 4.16
C PRO A 343 25.61 -31.08 3.31
N GLN A 344 24.75 -32.09 3.41
CA GLN A 344 23.44 -32.14 2.73
C GLN A 344 22.32 -31.42 3.51
N GLY A 345 22.59 -31.09 4.78
CA GLY A 345 21.63 -30.59 5.75
C GLY A 345 20.87 -31.71 6.47
N ALA A 346 20.38 -31.43 7.67
CA ALA A 346 19.59 -32.38 8.46
C ALA A 346 18.42 -31.68 9.16
N LEU A 347 17.21 -32.26 9.07
CA LEU A 347 16.08 -31.86 9.90
C LEU A 347 16.18 -32.60 11.24
N VAL A 348 16.12 -31.87 12.34
CA VAL A 348 16.20 -32.42 13.69
C VAL A 348 15.08 -31.88 14.58
N LYS A 349 14.74 -32.64 15.62
CA LYS A 349 13.78 -32.27 16.66
C LYS A 349 14.49 -32.23 18.01
N ALA A 350 14.44 -31.08 18.67
CA ALA A 350 15.00 -30.90 19.99
C ALA A 350 14.11 -31.52 21.07
N THR A 351 14.67 -31.75 22.27
CA THR A 351 13.96 -32.37 23.40
C THR A 351 12.73 -31.60 23.89
N ASN A 352 12.62 -30.29 23.59
CA ASN A 352 11.43 -29.47 23.86
C ASN A 352 10.37 -29.53 22.76
N GLY A 353 10.59 -30.32 21.71
CA GLY A 353 9.69 -30.50 20.58
C GLY A 353 9.87 -29.52 19.42
N GLU A 354 10.80 -28.57 19.51
CA GLU A 354 11.09 -27.60 18.45
C GLU A 354 11.90 -28.24 17.31
N PHE A 355 11.63 -27.85 16.07
CA PHE A 355 12.33 -28.35 14.89
C PHE A 355 13.41 -27.38 14.43
N TYR A 356 14.53 -27.93 13.97
CA TYR A 356 15.63 -27.18 13.39
C TYR A 356 16.12 -27.86 12.12
N PHE A 357 16.52 -27.07 11.13
CA PHE A 357 17.33 -27.54 10.01
C PHE A 357 18.77 -27.16 10.30
N ILE A 358 19.69 -28.12 10.27
CA ILE A 358 21.12 -27.90 10.53
C ILE A 358 21.87 -28.02 9.22
N GLN A 359 22.63 -26.97 8.87
CA GLN A 359 23.51 -26.97 7.70
C GLN A 359 24.56 -25.85 7.86
N ASN A 360 25.79 -26.07 7.42
CA ASN A 360 26.88 -25.09 7.44
C ASN A 360 27.32 -24.69 8.85
N GLY A 361 27.17 -25.58 9.82
CA GLY A 361 27.40 -25.25 11.24
C GLY A 361 26.34 -24.32 11.85
N PHE A 362 25.25 -24.03 11.13
CA PHE A 362 24.12 -23.24 11.65
C PHE A 362 22.91 -24.12 11.95
N LYS A 363 22.12 -23.73 12.95
CA LYS A 363 20.78 -24.24 13.22
C LYS A 363 19.73 -23.20 12.83
N TYR A 364 18.85 -23.55 11.93
CA TYR A 364 17.76 -22.71 11.46
C TYR A 364 16.45 -23.20 12.08
N PRO A 365 15.74 -22.39 12.88
CA PRO A 365 14.43 -22.79 13.41
C PRO A 365 13.47 -23.15 12.28
N VAL A 366 12.71 -24.23 12.44
CA VAL A 366 11.69 -24.67 11.46
C VAL A 366 10.34 -24.74 12.16
N HIS A 367 9.35 -24.03 11.63
CA HIS A 367 7.99 -24.16 12.14
C HIS A 367 7.45 -25.56 11.84
N SER A 368 6.66 -26.16 12.73
CA SER A 368 6.14 -27.52 12.55
C SER A 368 5.25 -27.66 11.29
N GLU A 369 4.54 -26.61 10.89
CA GLU A 369 3.76 -26.60 9.65
C GLU A 369 4.66 -26.51 8.38
N ILE A 370 5.90 -26.04 8.51
CA ILE A 370 6.87 -25.95 7.40
C ILE A 370 7.59 -27.29 7.18
N THR A 371 7.74 -28.13 8.20
CA THR A 371 8.47 -29.39 8.06
C THR A 371 7.87 -30.28 6.98
N ALA A 372 6.54 -30.45 6.99
CA ALA A 372 5.82 -31.23 5.99
C ALA A 372 5.83 -30.59 4.58
N LEU A 373 5.86 -29.26 4.50
CA LEU A 373 5.87 -28.52 3.23
C LEU A 373 7.23 -28.59 2.53
N ASN A 374 8.30 -28.41 3.30
CA ASN A 374 9.67 -28.32 2.76
C ASN A 374 10.39 -29.66 2.71
N TYR A 375 10.07 -30.55 3.64
CA TYR A 375 10.79 -31.80 3.85
C TYR A 375 9.83 -33.00 3.99
N PRO A 376 8.91 -33.21 3.03
CA PRO A 376 7.88 -34.26 3.13
C PRO A 376 8.47 -35.68 3.27
N ASN A 377 9.70 -35.89 2.79
CA ASN A 377 10.37 -37.18 2.79
C ASN A 377 11.50 -37.30 3.83
N LEU A 378 11.73 -36.27 4.66
CA LEU A 378 12.82 -36.28 5.64
C LEU A 378 12.26 -36.50 7.04
N ALA A 379 12.60 -37.65 7.64
CA ALA A 379 12.30 -37.90 9.03
C ALA A 379 13.23 -37.04 9.92
N PRO A 380 12.68 -36.30 10.90
CA PRO A 380 13.50 -35.51 11.81
C PRO A 380 14.29 -36.43 12.76
N GLY A 381 15.61 -36.25 12.83
CA GLY A 381 16.44 -36.91 13.84
C GLY A 381 16.29 -36.25 15.22
N ASP A 382 16.49 -37.00 16.30
CA ASP A 382 16.49 -36.41 17.65
C ASP A 382 17.85 -35.72 17.93
N ILE A 383 17.82 -34.58 18.62
CA ILE A 383 19.04 -33.88 19.07
C ILE A 383 18.87 -33.33 20.50
N THR A 384 19.93 -33.42 21.31
CA THR A 384 19.95 -32.83 22.65
C THR A 384 20.13 -31.31 22.60
N ARG A 385 19.76 -30.60 23.68
CA ARG A 385 19.96 -29.14 23.75
C ARG A 385 21.43 -28.77 23.76
N GLU A 386 22.26 -29.60 24.39
CA GLU A 386 23.70 -29.45 24.54
C GLU A 386 24.41 -29.60 23.18
N GLU A 387 23.99 -30.55 22.36
CA GLU A 387 24.49 -30.70 21.00
C GLU A 387 23.98 -29.58 20.08
N LEU A 388 22.69 -29.25 20.16
CA LEU A 388 22.12 -28.14 19.39
C LEU A 388 22.80 -26.80 19.73
N ALA A 389 23.26 -26.60 20.97
CA ALA A 389 23.98 -25.40 21.39
C ALA A 389 25.33 -25.20 20.67
N ARG A 390 25.91 -26.25 20.07
CA ARG A 390 27.17 -26.17 19.33
C ARG A 390 27.05 -25.49 17.96
N TYR A 391 25.83 -25.35 17.44
CA TYR A 391 25.55 -24.72 16.16
C TYR A 391 25.19 -23.25 16.30
N TYR A 392 25.67 -22.43 15.37
CA TYR A 392 25.36 -21.00 15.30
C TYR A 392 23.90 -20.77 14.93
N ALA A 393 23.26 -19.73 15.48
CA ALA A 393 21.87 -19.44 15.17
C ALA A 393 21.71 -18.90 13.74
N GLY A 394 20.85 -19.55 12.95
CA GLY A 394 20.39 -19.10 11.64
C GLY A 394 19.02 -18.44 11.71
N THR A 395 18.57 -17.89 10.59
CA THR A 395 17.21 -17.34 10.47
C THR A 395 16.16 -18.46 10.36
N PRO A 396 14.90 -18.22 10.75
CA PRO A 396 13.86 -19.24 10.57
C PRO A 396 13.72 -19.67 9.10
N GLN A 397 13.57 -20.98 8.87
CA GLN A 397 13.32 -21.52 7.53
C GLN A 397 11.96 -21.02 7.02
N LYS A 398 11.97 -20.57 5.77
CA LYS A 398 10.79 -20.12 5.03
C LYS A 398 10.19 -21.29 4.25
N ILE A 399 8.98 -21.12 3.74
CA ILE A 399 8.39 -22.12 2.84
C ILE A 399 9.21 -22.12 1.53
N ASN A 400 9.45 -23.31 0.98
CA ASN A 400 10.22 -23.47 -0.24
C ASN A 400 9.52 -22.82 -1.45
N GLU A 401 10.36 -22.39 -2.39
CA GLU A 401 9.98 -21.74 -3.64
C GLU A 401 8.99 -22.58 -4.48
N GLY A 402 7.95 -21.94 -5.04
CA GLY A 402 6.95 -22.60 -5.88
C GLY A 402 5.82 -23.32 -5.14
N LYS A 403 5.82 -23.35 -3.80
CA LYS A 403 4.75 -23.99 -3.02
C LYS A 403 3.49 -23.12 -2.97
N PHE A 404 2.34 -23.76 -3.04
CA PHE A 404 1.04 -23.14 -2.80
C PHE A 404 0.61 -23.34 -1.34
N ILE A 405 0.15 -22.26 -0.72
CA ILE A 405 -0.43 -22.31 0.64
C ILE A 405 -1.72 -21.52 0.70
N LYS A 406 -2.50 -21.76 1.74
CA LYS A 406 -3.71 -20.99 2.08
C LYS A 406 -3.61 -20.49 3.51
N SER A 407 -3.99 -19.25 3.77
CA SER A 407 -4.11 -18.78 5.15
C SER A 407 -5.39 -19.30 5.80
N ARG A 408 -5.47 -19.26 7.13
CA ARG A 408 -6.71 -19.59 7.87
C ARG A 408 -7.89 -18.67 7.52
N GLU A 409 -7.60 -17.48 7.03
CA GLU A 409 -8.59 -16.51 6.52
C GLU A 409 -9.03 -16.79 5.08
N GLY A 410 -8.43 -17.80 4.45
CA GLY A 410 -8.84 -18.31 3.14
C GLY A 410 -8.10 -17.71 1.94
N VAL A 411 -7.06 -16.92 2.17
CA VAL A 411 -6.28 -16.30 1.08
C VAL A 411 -5.28 -17.32 0.55
N PHE A 412 -5.28 -17.54 -0.77
CA PHE A 412 -4.32 -18.40 -1.44
C PHE A 412 -3.03 -17.63 -1.74
N TYR A 413 -1.88 -18.30 -1.64
CA TYR A 413 -0.59 -17.73 -2.00
C TYR A 413 0.25 -18.75 -2.78
N ILE A 414 1.13 -18.23 -3.62
CA ILE A 414 2.30 -18.95 -4.14
C ILE A 414 3.57 -18.31 -3.59
N VAL A 415 4.52 -19.13 -3.14
CA VAL A 415 5.87 -18.67 -2.82
C VAL A 415 6.60 -18.42 -4.13
N SER A 416 6.95 -17.16 -4.39
CA SER A 416 7.74 -16.78 -5.56
C SER A 416 8.84 -15.83 -5.14
N ARG A 417 10.09 -16.14 -5.46
CA ARG A 417 11.32 -15.45 -5.02
C ARG A 417 11.38 -15.23 -3.50
N GLY A 418 10.95 -16.23 -2.75
CA GLY A 418 10.91 -16.18 -1.28
C GLY A 418 9.94 -15.15 -0.68
N ILE A 419 9.01 -14.60 -1.49
CA ILE A 419 7.88 -13.79 -1.03
C ILE A 419 6.55 -14.52 -1.29
N LEU A 420 5.55 -14.27 -0.45
CA LEU A 420 4.21 -14.81 -0.65
C LEU A 420 3.44 -13.89 -1.57
N ARG A 421 3.07 -14.38 -2.76
CA ARG A 421 2.20 -13.65 -3.69
C ARG A 421 0.75 -14.08 -3.48
N PRO A 422 -0.13 -13.21 -2.95
CA PRO A 422 -1.54 -13.54 -2.79
C PRO A 422 -2.17 -13.84 -4.15
N ILE A 423 -3.19 -14.68 -4.19
CA ILE A 423 -4.00 -14.94 -5.38
C ILE A 423 -5.39 -14.37 -5.11
N ALA A 424 -5.88 -13.51 -6.01
CA ALA A 424 -7.01 -12.62 -5.75
C ALA A 424 -8.31 -13.37 -5.42
N SER A 425 -8.51 -14.54 -6.00
CA SER A 425 -9.66 -15.40 -5.72
C SER A 425 -9.34 -16.87 -5.99
N VAL A 426 -10.21 -17.76 -5.50
CA VAL A 426 -10.14 -19.18 -5.85
C VAL A 426 -10.38 -19.40 -7.35
N GLN A 427 -11.20 -18.56 -8.00
CA GLN A 427 -11.39 -18.60 -9.45
C GLN A 427 -10.10 -18.23 -10.19
N ASP A 428 -9.38 -17.20 -9.71
CA ASP A 428 -8.09 -16.83 -10.26
C ASP A 428 -7.05 -17.94 -10.08
N PHE A 429 -7.08 -18.61 -8.94
CA PHE A 429 -6.25 -19.79 -8.68
C PHE A 429 -6.55 -20.89 -9.70
N ILE A 430 -7.82 -21.29 -9.84
CA ILE A 430 -8.24 -22.36 -10.75
C ILE A 430 -7.88 -22.03 -12.20
N ALA A 431 -8.13 -20.80 -12.64
CA ALA A 431 -7.88 -20.42 -14.02
C ALA A 431 -6.39 -20.26 -14.35
N LEU A 432 -5.53 -19.97 -13.37
CA LEU A 432 -4.07 -19.93 -13.57
C LEU A 432 -3.41 -21.31 -13.41
N PHE A 433 -3.81 -22.08 -12.40
CA PHE A 433 -3.06 -23.26 -11.96
C PHE A 433 -3.83 -24.57 -12.14
N GLY A 434 -5.12 -24.50 -12.46
CA GLY A 434 -6.03 -25.63 -12.57
C GLY A 434 -6.71 -26.00 -11.25
N GLU A 435 -7.91 -26.56 -11.33
CA GLU A 435 -8.71 -26.96 -10.17
C GLU A 435 -8.03 -28.06 -9.34
N GLN A 436 -7.33 -28.99 -10.02
CA GLN A 436 -6.60 -30.08 -9.38
C GLN A 436 -5.57 -29.60 -8.35
N LYS A 437 -4.99 -28.41 -8.57
CA LYS A 437 -3.98 -27.83 -7.68
C LYS A 437 -4.53 -27.39 -6.34
N LEU A 438 -5.85 -27.20 -6.21
CA LEU A 438 -6.46 -26.85 -4.93
C LEU A 438 -6.21 -27.91 -3.85
N SER A 439 -6.11 -29.18 -4.25
CA SER A 439 -5.84 -30.30 -3.34
C SER A 439 -4.42 -30.31 -2.77
N ASP A 440 -3.48 -29.64 -3.44
CA ASP A 440 -2.08 -29.54 -3.02
C ASP A 440 -1.84 -28.33 -2.10
N VAL A 441 -2.84 -27.45 -1.93
CA VAL A 441 -2.72 -26.24 -1.12
C VAL A 441 -2.83 -26.59 0.36
N VAL A 442 -1.75 -26.36 1.09
CA VAL A 442 -1.73 -26.57 2.54
C VAL A 442 -2.17 -25.30 3.27
N GLU A 443 -3.12 -25.45 4.19
CA GLU A 443 -3.49 -24.35 5.09
C GLU A 443 -2.41 -24.14 6.18
N VAL A 444 -1.97 -22.91 6.37
CA VAL A 444 -0.92 -22.55 7.34
C VAL A 444 -1.33 -21.40 8.26
N SER A 445 -0.68 -21.33 9.41
CA SER A 445 -0.90 -20.30 10.42
C SER A 445 -0.38 -18.91 10.03
N THR A 446 -0.86 -17.88 10.74
CA THR A 446 -0.39 -16.49 10.55
C THR A 446 1.09 -16.35 10.91
N GLU A 447 1.58 -17.15 11.85
CA GLU A 447 2.99 -17.21 12.25
C GLU A 447 3.88 -17.66 11.08
N VAL A 448 3.46 -18.67 10.32
CA VAL A 448 4.16 -19.13 9.11
C VAL A 448 4.12 -18.08 8.00
N ILE A 449 2.98 -17.43 7.80
CA ILE A 449 2.83 -16.36 6.80
C ILE A 449 3.78 -15.19 7.14
N ALA A 450 3.90 -14.83 8.41
CA ALA A 450 4.74 -13.73 8.87
C ALA A 450 6.25 -13.94 8.64
N LEU A 451 6.68 -15.17 8.34
CA LEU A 451 8.07 -15.44 7.94
C LEU A 451 8.40 -14.90 6.54
N HIS A 452 7.39 -14.54 5.75
CA HIS A 452 7.55 -14.04 4.39
C HIS A 452 7.13 -12.58 4.30
N LYS A 453 7.75 -11.86 3.36
CA LYS A 453 7.15 -10.61 2.88
C LYS A 453 5.95 -10.99 2.01
N ILE A 454 4.87 -10.23 2.13
CA ILE A 454 3.71 -10.35 1.24
C ILE A 454 3.99 -9.47 0.02
N GLY A 455 4.02 -10.12 -1.14
CA GLY A 455 4.13 -9.50 -2.44
C GLY A 455 2.77 -9.07 -2.97
N GLU A 456 2.75 -8.73 -4.25
CA GLU A 456 1.55 -8.27 -4.91
C GLU A 456 0.64 -9.43 -5.33
N THR A 457 -0.66 -9.13 -5.33
CA THR A 457 -1.71 -10.07 -5.68
C THR A 457 -1.66 -10.45 -7.16
N ILE A 458 -1.80 -11.74 -7.42
CA ILE A 458 -1.97 -12.35 -8.74
C ILE A 458 -3.46 -12.55 -8.99
N ALA A 459 -3.95 -12.10 -10.14
CA ALA A 459 -5.30 -12.39 -10.64
C ALA A 459 -5.24 -12.70 -12.14
N THR A 460 -6.14 -13.54 -12.65
CA THR A 460 -6.32 -13.80 -14.09
C THR A 460 -6.67 -12.51 -14.83
N GLY A 461 -7.41 -11.62 -14.17
CA GLY A 461 -7.76 -10.28 -14.62
C GLY A 461 -6.67 -9.21 -14.42
N SER A 462 -5.52 -9.52 -13.82
CA SER A 462 -4.40 -8.55 -13.73
C SER A 462 -3.86 -8.18 -15.11
N TYR A 463 -4.15 -9.03 -16.11
CA TYR A 463 -3.83 -8.84 -17.51
C TYR A 463 -5.08 -8.81 -18.42
N GLU A 464 -6.29 -8.86 -17.85
CA GLU A 464 -7.49 -8.31 -18.50
C GLU A 464 -7.80 -6.98 -17.84
N ARG A 465 -7.08 -5.94 -18.26
CA ARG A 465 -7.57 -4.61 -17.96
C ARG A 465 -8.92 -4.48 -18.70
N ASN A 466 -9.97 -3.99 -18.07
CA ASN A 466 -11.19 -3.38 -18.63
C ASN A 466 -12.23 -3.50 -17.55
N GLY A 467 -12.52 -2.37 -16.91
CA GLY A 467 -13.70 -2.25 -16.07
C GLY A 467 -14.95 -2.55 -16.90
N LYS A 468 -15.54 -3.71 -16.66
CA LYS A 468 -16.94 -3.77 -16.27
C LYS A 468 -16.96 -4.11 -14.79
N ILE A 469 -17.50 -3.19 -13.99
CA ILE A 469 -18.09 -3.56 -12.72
C ILE A 469 -19.27 -4.47 -13.07
N VAL A 470 -19.07 -5.78 -13.03
CA VAL A 470 -20.11 -6.65 -12.49
C VAL A 470 -19.95 -6.50 -10.98
N PRO A 471 -20.98 -6.08 -10.23
CA PRO A 471 -20.93 -6.19 -8.79
C PRO A 471 -20.94 -7.69 -8.47
N ILE A 472 -19.76 -8.29 -8.39
CA ILE A 472 -19.56 -9.38 -7.47
C ILE A 472 -19.49 -8.66 -6.14
N THR A 473 -20.60 -8.70 -5.41
CA THR A 473 -20.52 -8.74 -3.96
C THR A 473 -19.44 -9.75 -3.64
N LEU A 474 -18.27 -9.27 -3.21
CA LEU A 474 -17.49 -10.01 -2.24
C LEU A 474 -18.54 -10.59 -1.27
N PRO A 475 -18.50 -11.87 -0.88
CA PRO A 475 -18.78 -12.08 0.52
C PRO A 475 -17.82 -11.10 1.19
N VAL A 476 -18.36 -9.99 1.71
CA VAL A 476 -17.70 -9.26 2.77
C VAL A 476 -17.40 -10.39 3.73
N VAL A 477 -16.13 -10.84 3.75
CA VAL A 477 -15.68 -11.65 4.85
C VAL A 477 -15.96 -10.72 6.00
N ALA A 478 -17.01 -11.05 6.74
CA ALA A 478 -17.33 -10.41 7.99
C ALA A 478 -16.17 -10.78 8.92
N THR A 479 -15.01 -10.15 8.69
CA THR A 479 -13.97 -10.03 9.70
C THR A 479 -14.69 -9.23 10.76
N THR A 480 -15.17 -9.92 11.80
CA THR A 480 -15.88 -9.24 12.88
C THR A 480 -14.92 -8.20 13.42
N PRO A 481 -15.17 -6.89 13.27
CA PRO A 481 -14.13 -5.94 13.61
C PRO A 481 -13.85 -6.01 15.10
N ARG A 482 -12.56 -6.02 15.45
CA ARG A 482 -12.07 -6.13 16.82
C ARG A 482 -11.29 -4.89 17.17
N ALA A 483 -11.56 -4.35 18.35
CA ALA A 483 -10.82 -3.26 18.94
C ALA A 483 -10.30 -3.67 20.31
N LEU A 484 -9.23 -3.04 20.74
CA LEU A 484 -8.77 -3.05 22.12
C LEU A 484 -8.77 -1.62 22.63
N TRP A 485 -9.54 -1.34 23.68
CA TRP A 485 -9.43 -0.06 24.38
C TRP A 485 -8.00 0.12 24.91
N VAL A 486 -7.41 1.29 24.65
CA VAL A 486 -6.03 1.61 25.07
C VAL A 486 -6.04 2.54 26.26
N ASN A 487 -6.62 3.73 26.09
CA ASN A 487 -6.79 4.73 27.14
C ASN A 487 -7.88 5.73 26.74
N ALA A 488 -8.32 6.52 27.72
CA ALA A 488 -9.18 7.67 27.49
C ALA A 488 -8.87 8.78 28.50
N GLU A 489 -9.03 10.02 28.08
CA GLU A 489 -8.82 11.21 28.92
C GLU A 489 -10.17 11.81 29.31
N SER A 490 -10.86 11.17 30.26
CA SER A 490 -12.15 11.64 30.75
C SER A 490 -11.97 12.64 31.90
N PRO A 491 -12.60 13.84 31.85
CA PRO A 491 -12.62 14.73 33.00
C PRO A 491 -13.45 14.12 34.14
N GLN A 492 -13.05 14.38 35.39
CA GLN A 492 -13.83 13.95 36.57
C GLN A 492 -15.13 14.76 36.73
N SER A 493 -15.16 16.00 36.23
CA SER A 493 -16.34 16.86 36.27
C SER A 493 -16.38 17.85 35.11
N VAL A 494 -17.58 18.21 34.66
CA VAL A 494 -17.82 19.20 33.58
C VAL A 494 -18.92 20.18 34.00
N ILE A 495 -19.06 21.29 33.26
CA ILE A 495 -20.10 22.29 33.50
C ILE A 495 -21.31 21.99 32.61
N SER A 496 -22.52 22.00 33.18
CA SER A 496 -23.78 21.80 32.45
C SER A 496 -23.93 22.84 31.33
N GLY A 497 -24.21 22.35 30.12
CA GLY A 497 -24.31 23.17 28.90
C GLY A 497 -22.98 23.55 28.24
N ALA A 498 -21.83 23.29 28.88
CA ALA A 498 -20.52 23.59 28.30
C ALA A 498 -20.03 22.45 27.40
N SER A 499 -19.40 22.81 26.28
CA SER A 499 -18.74 21.84 25.40
C SER A 499 -17.41 21.37 25.99
N PHE A 500 -17.19 20.06 26.04
CA PHE A 500 -15.91 19.43 26.40
C PHE A 500 -15.61 18.27 25.44
N VAL A 501 -14.40 17.71 25.49
CA VAL A 501 -13.99 16.59 24.62
C VAL A 501 -13.46 15.46 25.48
N VAL A 502 -13.81 14.22 25.15
CA VAL A 502 -13.20 13.02 25.73
C VAL A 502 -12.45 12.29 24.60
N PRO A 503 -11.12 12.42 24.52
CA PRO A 503 -10.30 11.61 23.63
C PRO A 503 -10.37 10.15 24.07
N VAL A 504 -10.88 9.26 23.21
CA VAL A 504 -10.93 7.81 23.47
C VAL A 504 -10.08 7.11 22.42
N ARG A 505 -9.14 6.29 22.88
CA ARG A 505 -8.18 5.61 22.00
C ARG A 505 -8.45 4.12 21.95
N PHE A 506 -8.62 3.60 20.73
CA PHE A 506 -8.77 2.17 20.46
C PHE A 506 -7.67 1.70 19.51
N LYS A 507 -7.11 0.53 19.80
CA LYS A 507 -6.17 -0.19 18.94
C LYS A 507 -6.93 -1.14 18.03
N ASN A 508 -6.67 -1.06 16.72
CA ASN A 508 -7.24 -1.99 15.77
C ASN A 508 -6.68 -3.40 16.02
N LYS A 509 -7.56 -4.34 16.35
CA LYS A 509 -7.26 -5.76 16.55
C LYS A 509 -7.97 -6.66 15.53
N SER A 510 -8.63 -6.06 14.54
CA SER A 510 -9.12 -6.77 13.37
C SER A 510 -7.95 -7.35 12.58
N ASP A 511 -8.21 -8.41 11.82
CA ASP A 511 -7.21 -8.98 10.92
C ASP A 511 -6.95 -8.09 9.70
N ALA A 512 -7.91 -7.21 9.39
CA ALA A 512 -7.81 -6.14 8.40
C ALA A 512 -7.55 -4.77 9.03
N GLN A 513 -6.97 -3.85 8.26
CA GLN A 513 -6.94 -2.43 8.63
C GLN A 513 -8.35 -1.84 8.66
N TRP A 514 -8.61 -0.88 9.53
CA TRP A 514 -9.81 -0.04 9.38
C TRP A 514 -9.52 0.98 8.29
N GLY A 515 -10.24 0.93 7.18
CA GLY A 515 -10.28 1.99 6.19
C GLY A 515 -10.93 3.25 6.75
N LYS A 516 -10.79 4.38 6.05
CA LYS A 516 -11.36 5.67 6.46
C LYS A 516 -12.89 5.58 6.49
N GLY A 517 -13.49 5.77 7.66
CA GLY A 517 -14.93 5.66 7.88
C GLY A 517 -15.46 4.22 7.99
N ASP A 518 -14.60 3.20 8.09
CA ASP A 518 -15.03 1.81 8.29
C ASP A 518 -15.58 1.56 9.69
N VAL A 519 -15.14 2.36 10.67
CA VAL A 519 -15.66 2.34 12.03
C VAL A 519 -16.02 3.74 12.49
N TYR A 520 -17.02 3.84 13.37
CA TYR A 520 -17.35 5.07 14.05
C TYR A 520 -17.55 4.84 15.53
N LEU A 521 -17.14 5.81 16.34
CA LEU A 521 -17.45 5.86 17.75
C LEU A 521 -18.81 6.52 17.95
N LEU A 522 -19.73 5.83 18.63
CA LEU A 522 -21.01 6.36 19.07
C LEU A 522 -20.98 6.60 20.57
N ILE A 523 -21.46 7.76 20.99
CA ILE A 523 -21.66 8.11 22.39
C ILE A 523 -23.15 7.92 22.68
N LYS A 524 -23.51 6.88 23.43
CA LYS A 524 -24.91 6.40 23.50
C LYS A 524 -25.85 7.45 24.12
N GLU A 525 -25.36 8.29 25.03
CA GLU A 525 -26.19 9.26 25.75
C GLU A 525 -26.53 10.49 24.91
N THR A 526 -25.63 10.91 24.03
CA THR A 526 -25.84 12.09 23.15
C THR A 526 -26.19 11.71 21.71
N GLN A 527 -26.08 10.42 21.36
CA GLN A 527 -26.17 9.90 19.99
C GLN A 527 -25.16 10.55 19.03
N THR A 528 -24.08 11.13 19.57
CA THR A 528 -23.04 11.77 18.75
C THR A 528 -22.14 10.70 18.16
N ARG A 529 -21.91 10.78 16.85
CA ARG A 529 -21.05 9.84 16.13
C ARG A 529 -19.78 10.51 15.60
N LYS A 530 -18.68 9.76 15.57
CA LYS A 530 -17.42 10.18 14.92
C LYS A 530 -16.76 9.02 14.20
N GLU A 531 -16.66 9.16 12.89
CA GLU A 531 -15.95 8.22 12.02
C GLU A 531 -14.43 8.36 12.20
N ASN A 532 -13.69 7.27 11.98
CA ASN A 532 -12.24 7.33 11.90
C ASN A 532 -11.82 8.08 10.63
N ASN A 533 -10.95 9.08 10.78
CA ASN A 533 -10.56 9.95 9.67
C ASN A 533 -9.38 9.44 8.84
N ASP A 534 -8.68 8.43 9.36
CA ASP A 534 -7.46 7.85 8.81
C ASP A 534 -7.62 6.35 8.60
N ILE A 535 -6.76 5.78 7.76
CA ILE A 535 -6.57 4.33 7.71
C ILE A 535 -5.84 3.91 8.99
N VAL A 536 -6.39 2.92 9.70
CA VAL A 536 -5.84 2.41 10.96
C VAL A 536 -5.36 0.97 10.75
N PRO A 537 -4.05 0.74 10.50
CA PRO A 537 -3.52 -0.60 10.32
C PRO A 537 -3.76 -1.50 11.55
N LYS A 538 -3.67 -2.82 11.35
CA LYS A 538 -3.67 -3.78 12.46
C LYS A 538 -2.60 -3.37 13.49
N ASP A 539 -2.96 -3.47 14.75
CA ASP A 539 -2.12 -3.09 15.88
C ASP A 539 -1.71 -1.60 15.96
N VAL A 540 -2.39 -0.72 15.22
CA VAL A 540 -2.26 0.73 15.36
C VAL A 540 -3.45 1.29 16.13
N ALA A 541 -3.18 2.28 16.99
CA ALA A 541 -4.19 2.91 17.83
C ALA A 541 -4.66 4.24 17.23
N HIS A 542 -5.98 4.40 17.14
CA HIS A 542 -6.65 5.61 16.66
C HIS A 542 -7.40 6.30 17.80
N THR A 543 -7.36 7.63 17.81
CA THR A 543 -8.02 8.46 18.82
C THR A 543 -9.27 9.10 18.22
N PHE A 544 -10.41 8.85 18.85
CA PHE A 544 -11.66 9.54 18.56
C PHE A 544 -11.82 10.69 19.55
N ALA A 545 -11.96 11.90 19.03
CA ALA A 545 -12.22 13.10 19.80
C ALA A 545 -13.54 13.71 19.34
N VAL A 546 -14.51 13.77 20.26
CA VAL A 546 -15.88 14.25 19.98
C VAL A 546 -16.25 15.33 20.99
N PRO A 547 -16.69 16.52 20.53
CA PRO A 547 -17.29 17.52 21.40
C PRO A 547 -18.60 16.99 22.01
N LEU A 548 -18.76 17.15 23.31
CA LEU A 548 -19.89 16.72 24.11
C LEU A 548 -20.45 17.90 24.90
N ILE A 549 -21.76 17.94 25.03
CA ILE A 549 -22.50 18.87 25.88
C ILE A 549 -23.44 18.03 26.74
N LEU A 550 -23.39 18.22 28.06
CA LEU A 550 -24.28 17.55 29.01
C LEU A 550 -25.15 18.58 29.71
N GLU A 551 -26.47 18.45 29.60
CA GLU A 551 -27.44 19.39 30.18
C GLU A 551 -27.86 18.97 31.59
N THR A 552 -28.03 17.66 31.82
CA THR A 552 -28.54 17.10 33.07
C THR A 552 -27.46 17.10 34.15
N LYS A 553 -27.79 17.65 35.32
CA LYS A 553 -26.90 17.77 36.48
C LYS A 553 -26.75 16.46 37.23
N GLY A 554 -25.63 16.30 37.94
CA GLY A 554 -25.34 15.13 38.75
C GLY A 554 -24.44 14.12 38.03
N ASP A 555 -24.45 12.87 38.49
CA ASP A 555 -23.62 11.82 37.90
C ASP A 555 -24.13 11.43 36.51
N ALA A 556 -23.28 11.57 35.51
CA ALA A 556 -23.52 11.07 34.16
C ALA A 556 -22.56 9.92 33.86
N THR A 557 -23.09 8.82 33.31
CA THR A 557 -22.27 7.76 32.71
C THR A 557 -22.22 8.01 31.21
N LEU A 558 -21.02 8.04 30.64
CA LEU A 558 -20.80 8.14 29.21
C LEU A 558 -20.38 6.78 28.67
N THR A 559 -21.06 6.32 27.63
CA THR A 559 -20.82 5.04 26.97
C THR A 559 -20.34 5.28 25.56
N PHE A 560 -19.06 4.95 25.32
CA PHE A 560 -18.40 5.04 24.03
C PHE A 560 -18.33 3.65 23.41
N GLN A 561 -19.04 3.44 22.31
CA GLN A 561 -19.10 2.16 21.62
C GLN A 561 -18.68 2.32 20.17
N LEU A 562 -17.71 1.53 19.74
CA LEU A 562 -17.38 1.44 18.32
C LEU A 562 -18.41 0.58 17.59
N TYR A 563 -18.83 1.11 16.46
CA TYR A 563 -19.65 0.44 15.47
C TYR A 563 -18.90 0.38 14.15
N THR A 564 -19.17 -0.66 13.38
CA THR A 564 -18.82 -0.73 11.96
C THR A 564 -19.71 0.19 11.15
N LYS A 565 -19.29 0.55 9.94
CA LYS A 565 -20.06 1.39 9.02
C LYS A 565 -21.49 0.86 8.75
N ASP A 566 -21.70 -0.45 8.83
CA ASP A 566 -23.02 -1.09 8.67
C ASP A 566 -23.89 -1.10 9.95
N GLY A 567 -23.37 -0.58 11.07
CA GLY A 567 -24.10 -0.46 12.33
C GLY A 567 -23.94 -1.64 13.30
N SER A 568 -23.04 -2.58 13.03
CA SER A 568 -22.72 -3.68 13.96
C SER A 568 -21.77 -3.24 15.07
N GLU A 569 -21.94 -3.75 16.30
CA GLU A 569 -20.99 -3.45 17.39
C GLU A 569 -19.61 -4.10 17.14
N VAL A 570 -18.55 -3.31 17.26
CA VAL A 570 -17.16 -3.78 17.19
C VAL A 570 -16.80 -4.47 18.50
N LYS A 571 -16.37 -5.73 18.43
CA LYS A 571 -15.97 -6.51 19.62
C LYS A 571 -14.77 -5.86 20.31
N GLY A 572 -14.84 -5.64 21.61
CA GLY A 572 -13.80 -4.96 22.40
C GLY A 572 -13.74 -3.43 22.20
N GLY A 573 -14.70 -2.86 21.47
CA GLY A 573 -14.82 -1.43 21.18
C GLY A 573 -15.64 -0.62 22.19
N LEU A 574 -15.81 -1.11 23.42
CA LEU A 574 -16.58 -0.46 24.47
C LEU A 574 -15.65 0.23 25.49
N TYR A 575 -15.97 1.47 25.83
CA TYR A 575 -15.42 2.19 26.96
C TYR A 575 -16.52 2.93 27.71
N GLN A 576 -16.51 2.87 29.04
CA GLN A 576 -17.45 3.60 29.88
C GLN A 576 -16.70 4.42 30.93
N THR A 577 -17.20 5.63 31.18
CA THR A 577 -16.66 6.53 32.21
C THR A 577 -17.78 7.27 32.91
N ARG A 578 -17.51 7.75 34.13
CA ARG A 578 -18.42 8.60 34.88
C ARG A 578 -17.87 10.03 34.92
N VAL A 579 -18.76 10.99 34.70
CA VAL A 579 -18.45 12.42 34.76
C VAL A 579 -19.50 13.08 35.65
N PHE A 580 -19.06 13.88 36.61
CA PHE A 580 -19.97 14.67 37.44
C PHE A 580 -20.32 16.00 36.74
N VAL A 581 -21.58 16.19 36.36
CA VAL A 581 -22.06 17.42 35.70
C VAL A 581 -22.44 18.45 36.76
N LYS A 582 -21.59 19.47 36.88
CA LYS A 582 -21.74 20.61 37.79
C LYS A 582 -22.67 21.65 37.19
N GLU A 583 -23.37 22.38 38.05
CA GLU A 583 -24.05 23.60 37.60
C GLU A 583 -23.03 24.67 37.16
N PRO A 584 -23.35 25.48 36.13
CA PRO A 584 -22.54 26.65 35.82
C PRO A 584 -22.55 27.63 36.98
N ASP A 585 -21.37 28.10 37.34
CA ASP A 585 -21.19 29.05 38.43
C ASP A 585 -21.90 30.40 38.16
N TYR A 586 -22.05 30.76 36.89
CA TYR A 586 -22.68 32.00 36.43
C TYR A 586 -23.87 31.66 35.53
N LYS A 587 -25.08 31.87 36.05
CA LYS A 587 -26.33 31.81 35.29
C LYS A 587 -27.23 32.93 35.74
N ALA A 588 -28.08 33.38 34.84
CA ALA A 588 -28.89 34.57 35.00
C ALA A 588 -30.27 34.35 34.41
N ARG A 589 -31.25 35.11 34.88
CA ARG A 589 -32.59 35.12 34.30
C ARG A 589 -33.09 36.55 34.14
N ILE A 590 -33.63 36.88 32.97
CA ILE A 590 -34.34 38.14 32.76
C ILE A 590 -35.62 38.10 33.57
N VAL A 591 -35.73 38.99 34.55
CA VAL A 591 -36.91 39.15 35.42
C VAL A 591 -37.97 39.98 34.70
N SER A 592 -37.54 41.08 34.06
CA SER A 592 -38.43 41.97 33.30
C SER A 592 -37.61 42.88 32.38
N HIS A 593 -38.24 43.43 31.33
CA HIS A 593 -37.65 44.49 30.51
C HIS A 593 -38.71 45.48 30.02
N THR A 594 -38.28 46.67 29.61
CA THR A 594 -39.14 47.69 28.98
C THR A 594 -38.90 47.84 27.48
N ILE A 595 -38.14 46.93 26.86
CA ILE A 595 -37.94 46.94 25.40
C ILE A 595 -39.31 46.82 24.71
N PRO A 596 -39.72 47.81 23.89
CA PRO A 596 -41.02 47.75 23.24
C PRO A 596 -41.04 46.70 22.13
N SER A 597 -42.23 46.23 21.74
CA SER A 597 -42.39 45.37 20.55
C SER A 597 -42.49 46.19 19.25
N LYS A 598 -42.84 47.48 19.37
CA LYS A 598 -42.95 48.44 18.26
C LYS A 598 -42.40 49.81 18.65
N ILE A 599 -41.72 50.48 17.73
CA ILE A 599 -41.11 51.79 17.93
C ILE A 599 -41.23 52.64 16.66
N LYS A 600 -41.44 53.95 16.81
CA LYS A 600 -41.39 54.87 15.66
C LYS A 600 -39.95 55.19 15.28
N GLN A 601 -39.69 55.28 13.99
CA GLN A 601 -38.42 55.76 13.48
C GLN A 601 -38.27 57.24 13.83
N GLY A 602 -37.19 57.61 14.52
CA GLY A 602 -37.03 59.00 14.95
C GLY A 602 -35.67 59.30 15.54
N LYS A 603 -35.38 60.60 15.69
CA LYS A 603 -34.12 61.09 16.26
C LYS A 603 -34.04 60.98 17.78
N THR A 604 -35.18 60.85 18.47
CA THR A 604 -35.24 60.74 19.93
C THR A 604 -34.98 59.29 20.36
N PRO A 605 -33.88 59.01 21.10
CA PRO A 605 -33.60 57.66 21.57
C PRO A 605 -34.63 57.19 22.60
N VAL A 606 -34.96 55.90 22.57
CA VAL A 606 -35.92 55.29 23.51
C VAL A 606 -35.19 54.63 24.66
N LYS A 607 -35.56 54.99 25.89
CA LYS A 607 -34.96 54.43 27.11
C LYS A 607 -35.46 53.02 27.37
N VAL A 608 -34.52 52.12 27.63
CA VAL A 608 -34.75 50.71 27.95
C VAL A 608 -34.19 50.42 29.32
N GLU A 609 -34.94 49.63 30.09
CA GLU A 609 -34.47 48.98 31.31
C GLU A 609 -34.61 47.46 31.16
N VAL A 610 -33.58 46.71 31.57
CA VAL A 610 -33.60 45.26 31.66
C VAL A 610 -33.18 44.87 33.08
N ARG A 611 -34.01 44.09 33.76
CA ARG A 611 -33.75 43.58 35.11
C ARG A 611 -33.36 42.10 35.00
N ILE A 612 -32.17 41.75 35.47
CA ILE A 612 -31.58 40.42 35.32
C ILE A 612 -31.17 39.90 36.69
N LYS A 613 -31.71 38.75 37.10
CA LYS A 613 -31.39 38.08 38.36
C LYS A 613 -30.19 37.16 38.20
N ASN A 614 -29.25 37.21 39.15
CA ASN A 614 -28.19 36.23 39.31
C ASN A 614 -28.77 34.97 39.92
N ASP A 615 -28.95 33.95 39.09
CA ASP A 615 -29.41 32.63 39.55
C ASP A 615 -28.20 31.69 39.79
N GLY A 616 -26.97 32.13 39.51
CA GLY A 616 -25.72 31.36 39.69
C GLY A 616 -25.24 31.21 41.12
N SER A 617 -24.11 30.51 41.29
CA SER A 617 -23.48 30.24 42.59
C SER A 617 -22.43 31.29 42.97
N LYS A 618 -21.96 32.11 42.01
CA LYS A 618 -20.90 33.10 42.22
C LYS A 618 -21.37 34.55 41.94
N PRO A 619 -20.75 35.55 42.61
CA PRO A 619 -21.07 36.95 42.37
C PRO A 619 -20.59 37.45 41.01
N TRP A 620 -21.29 38.44 40.45
CA TRP A 620 -20.86 39.20 39.27
C TRP A 620 -20.22 40.51 39.68
N ILE A 621 -19.09 40.89 39.07
CA ILE A 621 -18.43 42.16 39.41
C ILE A 621 -19.09 43.31 38.65
N ARG A 622 -19.51 44.34 39.40
CA ARG A 622 -20.12 45.55 38.85
C ARG A 622 -19.14 46.26 37.90
N ARG A 623 -19.65 46.81 36.79
CA ARG A 623 -18.87 47.40 35.68
C ARG A 623 -17.96 46.44 34.90
N LYS A 624 -17.79 45.20 35.35
CA LYS A 624 -17.14 44.14 34.57
C LYS A 624 -18.16 43.24 33.87
N THR A 625 -19.40 43.19 34.35
CA THR A 625 -20.51 42.52 33.68
C THR A 625 -21.32 43.50 32.83
N GLY A 626 -21.23 43.35 31.50
CA GLY A 626 -21.92 44.17 30.50
C GLY A 626 -23.06 43.40 29.83
N LEU A 627 -24.16 44.10 29.56
CA LEU A 627 -25.26 43.63 28.73
C LEU A 627 -25.02 44.10 27.29
N LYS A 628 -24.76 43.13 26.42
CA LYS A 628 -24.57 43.34 24.99
C LYS A 628 -25.88 43.20 24.24
N VAL A 629 -26.02 43.97 23.16
CA VAL A 629 -27.17 43.93 22.26
C VAL A 629 -26.67 43.81 20.83
N SER A 630 -27.09 42.76 20.13
CA SER A 630 -26.63 42.44 18.78
C SER A 630 -27.77 41.99 17.86
N THR A 631 -27.48 41.79 16.58
CA THR A 631 -28.42 41.17 15.62
C THR A 631 -28.55 39.67 15.85
N SER A 632 -29.56 39.05 15.23
CA SER A 632 -29.73 37.58 15.23
C SER A 632 -28.58 36.82 14.57
N GLU A 633 -27.73 37.46 13.77
CA GLU A 633 -26.59 36.80 13.11
C GLU A 633 -25.27 37.01 13.88
N GLY A 634 -25.28 37.81 14.95
CA GLY A 634 -24.07 38.25 15.62
C GLY A 634 -23.42 39.42 14.87
N GLY A 635 -23.48 40.61 15.45
CA GLY A 635 -22.99 41.85 14.84
C GLY A 635 -23.62 43.09 15.49
N ALA A 636 -23.15 44.27 15.08
CA ALA A 636 -23.60 45.56 15.62
C ALA A 636 -25.12 45.72 15.48
N SER A 637 -25.78 46.09 16.58
CA SER A 637 -27.22 46.33 16.56
C SER A 637 -27.57 47.53 15.66
N PRO A 638 -28.64 47.44 14.83
CA PRO A 638 -29.13 48.60 14.07
C PRO A 638 -29.66 49.71 14.99
N PHE A 639 -29.80 49.43 16.29
CA PHE A 639 -30.28 50.37 17.31
C PHE A 639 -29.17 51.02 18.14
N TYR A 640 -27.90 50.85 17.73
CA TYR A 640 -26.73 51.38 18.42
C TYR A 640 -26.85 52.89 18.67
N ASP A 641 -26.71 53.29 19.94
CA ASP A 641 -26.64 54.69 20.35
C ASP A 641 -25.24 55.02 20.87
N ALA A 642 -24.40 55.57 20.00
CA ALA A 642 -23.03 55.97 20.33
C ALA A 642 -22.93 57.04 21.46
N SER A 643 -24.04 57.69 21.82
CA SER A 643 -24.04 58.69 22.90
C SER A 643 -24.25 58.07 24.28
N ASP A 644 -24.66 56.80 24.37
CA ASP A 644 -25.04 56.13 25.61
C ASP A 644 -24.33 54.77 25.80
N TRP A 645 -24.20 53.98 24.74
CA TRP A 645 -23.57 52.67 24.80
C TRP A 645 -22.07 52.79 25.07
N LEU A 646 -21.51 51.80 25.78
CA LEU A 646 -20.08 51.80 26.11
C LEU A 646 -19.22 51.55 24.86
N ASP A 647 -19.70 50.70 23.98
CA ASP A 647 -19.12 50.39 22.67
C ASP A 647 -20.23 49.89 21.72
N ILE A 648 -19.86 49.52 20.50
CA ILE A 648 -20.80 49.13 19.44
C ILE A 648 -21.64 47.88 19.76
N GLU A 649 -21.23 47.08 20.75
CA GLU A 649 -21.94 45.87 21.19
C GLU A 649 -22.48 45.99 22.61
N THR A 650 -21.79 46.69 23.51
CA THR A 650 -22.08 46.74 24.95
C THR A 650 -22.96 47.93 25.28
N ALA A 651 -24.26 47.67 25.42
CA ALA A 651 -25.25 48.72 25.67
C ALA A 651 -25.20 49.27 27.09
N SER A 652 -24.94 48.44 28.10
CA SER A 652 -24.95 48.86 29.49
C SER A 652 -24.11 47.95 30.39
N VAL A 653 -23.77 48.41 31.58
CA VAL A 653 -23.25 47.59 32.69
C VAL A 653 -24.23 47.63 33.85
N SER A 654 -24.12 46.70 34.81
CA SER A 654 -25.00 46.69 35.98
C SER A 654 -24.93 48.02 36.75
N LEU A 655 -26.02 48.78 36.77
CA LEU A 655 -26.08 50.10 37.41
C LEU A 655 -26.53 50.00 38.87
N ASP A 656 -27.56 49.18 39.11
CA ASP A 656 -28.16 48.92 40.43
C ASP A 656 -28.16 47.42 40.75
N PRO A 657 -28.03 47.03 42.02
CA PRO A 657 -27.66 47.86 43.17
C PRO A 657 -26.25 48.48 43.05
N LYS A 658 -26.04 49.66 43.63
CA LYS A 658 -24.77 50.40 43.64
C LYS A 658 -23.75 49.76 44.59
N LYS A 659 -23.31 48.56 44.29
CA LYS A 659 -22.33 47.80 45.08
C LYS A 659 -21.37 47.02 44.18
N ASP A 660 -20.23 46.62 44.72
CA ASP A 660 -19.13 46.11 43.89
C ASP A 660 -19.41 44.73 43.26
N ALA A 661 -20.35 43.98 43.83
CA ALA A 661 -20.72 42.65 43.37
C ALA A 661 -22.23 42.39 43.43
N ILE A 662 -22.77 41.71 42.41
CA ILE A 662 -24.16 41.19 42.38
C ILE A 662 -24.14 39.75 42.85
N LEU A 663 -24.62 39.49 44.06
CA LEU A 663 -24.56 38.17 44.70
C LEU A 663 -25.60 37.20 44.11
N PRO A 664 -25.40 35.88 44.26
CA PRO A 664 -26.45 34.88 44.00
C PRO A 664 -27.80 35.27 44.62
N GLY A 665 -28.86 35.20 43.81
CA GLY A 665 -30.22 35.56 44.18
C GLY A 665 -30.59 37.04 43.97
N GLU A 666 -29.64 37.91 43.65
CA GLU A 666 -29.90 39.35 43.51
C GLU A 666 -30.22 39.77 42.07
N THR A 667 -30.92 40.90 41.91
CA THR A 667 -31.29 41.43 40.59
C THR A 667 -30.47 42.67 40.26
N ALA A 668 -29.76 42.60 39.14
CA ALA A 668 -29.06 43.70 38.50
C ALA A 668 -29.98 44.45 37.54
N VAL A 669 -29.83 45.77 37.46
CA VAL A 669 -30.56 46.63 36.52
C VAL A 669 -29.61 47.24 35.51
N PHE A 670 -29.94 47.06 34.23
CA PHE A 670 -29.23 47.60 33.07
C PHE A 670 -30.13 48.63 32.39
N ARG A 671 -29.59 49.83 32.12
CA ARG A 671 -30.32 50.88 31.41
C ARG A 671 -29.50 51.38 30.24
N PHE A 672 -30.15 51.54 29.09
CA PHE A 672 -29.54 52.06 27.88
C PHE A 672 -30.61 52.64 26.95
N THR A 673 -30.21 53.31 25.87
CA THR A 673 -31.10 53.83 24.84
C THR A 673 -31.03 53.03 23.55
N LEU A 674 -32.15 53.00 22.81
CA LEU A 674 -32.21 52.49 21.45
C LEU A 674 -32.42 53.65 20.48
N LYS A 675 -31.55 53.77 19.47
CA LYS A 675 -31.65 54.83 18.46
C LYS A 675 -32.17 54.27 17.13
N THR A 676 -33.26 54.82 16.61
CA THR A 676 -33.97 54.26 15.44
C THR A 676 -33.82 55.07 14.16
N ASP A 677 -33.13 56.21 14.19
CA ASP A 677 -33.01 57.15 13.07
C ASP A 677 -32.43 56.52 11.79
N ARG A 678 -31.58 55.49 11.95
CA ARG A 678 -30.93 54.75 10.85
C ARG A 678 -31.47 53.33 10.67
N ALA A 679 -32.40 52.89 11.52
CA ALA A 679 -32.95 51.54 11.45
C ALA A 679 -33.99 51.45 10.31
N LEU A 680 -33.94 50.37 9.52
CA LEU A 680 -34.92 50.13 8.45
C LEU A 680 -36.34 49.96 9.02
N LEU A 681 -37.37 50.39 8.28
CA LEU A 681 -38.79 50.21 8.63
C LEU A 681 -39.23 48.75 8.49
N ALA A 682 -38.81 47.90 9.43
CA ALA A 682 -39.04 46.46 9.41
C ALA A 682 -39.06 45.88 10.85
N ALA A 683 -39.40 44.61 10.96
CA ALA A 683 -39.15 43.84 12.17
C ALA A 683 -37.67 43.46 12.24
N HIS A 684 -37.01 43.78 13.35
CA HIS A 684 -35.63 43.43 13.63
C HIS A 684 -35.57 42.46 14.80
N THR A 685 -34.92 41.32 14.58
CA THR A 685 -34.62 40.38 15.67
C THR A 685 -33.29 40.78 16.32
N TYR A 686 -33.30 40.92 17.64
CA TYR A 686 -32.13 41.30 18.44
C TYR A 686 -31.83 40.26 19.51
N ARG A 687 -30.56 40.18 19.91
CA ARG A 687 -30.07 39.29 20.96
C ARG A 687 -29.52 40.11 22.12
N LEU A 688 -29.86 39.70 23.34
CA LEU A 688 -29.28 40.19 24.59
C LEU A 688 -28.32 39.14 25.14
N SER A 689 -27.05 39.50 25.35
CA SER A 689 -26.04 38.62 25.95
C SER A 689 -25.42 39.29 27.16
N LEU A 690 -25.28 38.56 28.27
CA LEU A 690 -24.61 39.06 29.46
C LEU A 690 -23.15 38.57 29.46
N PHE A 691 -22.19 39.48 29.51
CA PHE A 691 -20.77 39.16 29.33
C PHE A 691 -19.91 39.74 30.45
N MET A 692 -19.01 38.92 31.00
CA MET A 692 -18.02 39.31 32.03
C MET A 692 -16.69 39.62 31.36
N THR A 693 -16.30 40.89 31.36
CA THR A 693 -15.06 41.38 30.75
C THR A 693 -13.79 40.93 31.48
N ASP A 694 -13.86 40.76 32.81
CA ASP A 694 -12.75 40.31 33.66
C ASP A 694 -12.41 38.83 33.44
N LYS A 695 -13.43 38.01 33.14
CA LYS A 695 -13.28 36.57 32.87
C LYS A 695 -13.28 36.23 31.38
N LYS A 696 -13.72 37.18 30.55
CA LYS A 696 -14.01 37.01 29.13
C LYS A 696 -15.01 35.88 28.86
N GLU A 697 -16.01 35.74 29.71
CA GLU A 697 -17.02 34.67 29.69
C GLU A 697 -18.44 35.22 29.55
N ILE A 698 -19.33 34.49 28.88
CA ILE A 698 -20.77 34.77 28.83
C ILE A 698 -21.45 34.19 30.08
N ILE A 699 -22.47 34.88 30.57
CA ILE A 699 -23.38 34.38 31.61
C ILE A 699 -24.66 33.91 30.93
N ASN A 700 -25.03 32.65 31.12
CA ASN A 700 -26.23 32.07 30.50
C ASN A 700 -27.49 32.80 30.98
N LEU A 701 -28.21 33.46 30.07
CA LEU A 701 -29.48 34.13 30.29
C LEU A 701 -30.64 33.18 29.97
N ASN A 702 -31.50 32.90 30.95
CA ASN A 702 -32.64 31.98 30.81
C ASN A 702 -32.21 30.59 30.28
N GLY A 703 -31.01 30.14 30.62
CA GLY A 703 -30.46 28.84 30.18
C GLY A 703 -29.78 28.86 28.80
N LYS A 704 -29.61 30.02 28.15
CA LYS A 704 -28.93 30.15 26.84
C LYS A 704 -27.87 31.25 26.88
N ASP A 705 -26.96 31.28 25.90
CA ASP A 705 -25.92 32.32 25.78
C ASP A 705 -26.50 33.72 25.50
N PHE A 706 -27.74 33.77 25.01
CA PHE A 706 -28.46 35.00 24.75
C PHE A 706 -29.97 34.81 24.88
N TRP A 707 -30.67 35.92 25.14
CA TRP A 707 -32.11 36.03 25.00
C TRP A 707 -32.45 36.74 23.68
N GLU A 708 -33.42 36.23 22.92
CA GLU A 708 -33.79 36.78 21.63
C GLU A 708 -35.17 37.45 21.70
N GLY A 709 -35.30 38.60 21.06
CA GLY A 709 -36.55 39.36 20.97
C GLY A 709 -36.71 40.01 19.60
N THR A 710 -37.92 40.47 19.29
CA THR A 710 -38.23 41.16 18.03
C THR A 710 -38.77 42.56 18.31
N LEU A 711 -38.23 43.56 17.60
CA LEU A 711 -38.65 44.96 17.67
C LEU A 711 -38.98 45.46 16.26
N ARG A 712 -40.21 45.94 16.06
CA ARG A 712 -40.64 46.50 14.77
C ARG A 712 -40.50 48.01 14.73
N VAL A 713 -39.80 48.52 13.72
CA VAL A 713 -39.69 49.96 13.45
C VAL A 713 -40.77 50.37 12.46
N GLU A 714 -41.62 51.30 12.86
CA GLU A 714 -42.73 51.83 12.08
C GLU A 714 -42.55 53.34 11.86
N ARG A 715 -43.34 53.95 10.97
CA ARG A 715 -43.27 55.38 10.66
C ARG A 715 -43.69 56.29 11.82
#